data_AF-A0A499V2P2-F1
#
_entry.id   AF-A0A499V2P2-F1
#
_cell.length_a   1.000
_cell.length_b   1.000
_cell.length_c   1.000
_cell.angle_alpha   90.00
_cell.angle_beta   90.00
_cell.angle_gamma   90.00
#
_symmetry.space_group_name_H-M   'P 1'
#
loop_
_entity.id
_entity.type
_entity.pdbx_description
1 polymer ?
#
loop_
_entity_poly.entity_id
_entity_poly.type
_entity_poly.pdbx_seq_one_letter_code
_entity_poly.pdbx_strand_id
1 'polypeptide(L)'
;MATAAVTQAIADTERPYVVIADIDWSKIEHTSQTSDLVSAAREREPAVQRPTPPAELHKTLAHQTSADQRAALLELVRDHVAAVLRHADPKAIAPDQSFRALGFDSLTAVEFRNLLIKATGLRLPVSLVFDHPTPAKLAVHLQNQLRGTAAESAPSAAAVTAEASVTEPIAIVGMACRFPGGVTSADDFWDLISSEQDAIGGFPTDRGWDLDTLYDPDPDHPGTCYTRNGGFLYDAGHFDAEFFGISPREALAMDPQQRLLLETAWETIEHAGINPHTLHGTPTGVFTGTNGQDYALRVHNAGQSTDGFALTGTAGSVISGRISYTFGFEGPAVSVDTACSSSLVALHLACQALRAGECSMALAGGVTVMSSPGAFVEFSRQRGLAADGHCKAFSAAADGTGWGEGVGMLLVERLSDAHRNGHRVLAVVRGSAVNQDGASNGLTAPNGPSQQRVIRQALANAGLSAGDVDAVEAHGTGTTLGDPIEAQALLATYGQDRAGEGPLWLGSVKSNVGHTQAAAGVAGVIKMVMALRHGLLPRTLHVDEPSPHVDWSAGAVQLLTETVPWPGGEGRLRRAGVSSFGVSGTNAHVILEEAPADDVPGGPPAGEGDAGSDDEAAAGSPGVWPWLVSAKSQPALRAQAQALHAHLTDHPGLDLADVGYTLAHARAVFDHRATLIAADRDTFLQALQALAAGEPHPAVIHSSAPGGTGTGEAAGKTAFICSGQGTQRPGMAHGLYHTHPVFAAALNDICTHLDPHLDHPLLPLLTQNDNDNEDAAALLQQTRYAQPALFAFQVALHRLLTDGYHITPHYYAGHSLGEITAAHLAGILTLTDATTLITQRATLMQTMPPGTMTTLHTTPHHITHHLTAHENDLAIAAINTPTSLVISGTPHTVQHITTLCQQQGIKTKTLPTNHAFHSPTPTPSSTNSTSTPKPSPTTHPTPPSSPPTPHPTNSSPPTTGPNKPATPSTTPPPPKPSTNTASPPTSNSDPTTPSPPSPTTTSPTPPPPPSPSPTPPPPPNPPPHQPRQNHHHLAPPPLHPPPQPTPHPHPPRPPHLPLPTPPLLARKHTARCRQRVSSRTRPHRTPPTRRHIGTGD
;
A
#
# COMPACT_ATOMS: atom_id res chain seq x y z
N MET A 1 41.82 35.83 37.22
CA MET A 1 42.53 34.56 36.94
C MET A 1 41.78 33.62 35.99
N ALA A 2 40.43 33.58 35.99
CA ALA A 2 39.67 32.76 35.04
C ALA A 2 39.84 33.15 33.55
N THR A 3 40.06 34.43 33.26
CA THR A 3 40.20 34.94 31.88
C THR A 3 41.48 34.49 31.17
N ALA A 4 42.57 34.24 31.90
CA ALA A 4 43.83 33.79 31.29
C ALA A 4 43.79 32.29 30.90
N ALA A 5 43.09 31.46 31.67
CA ALA A 5 42.91 30.04 31.38
C ALA A 5 42.01 29.80 30.14
N VAL A 6 41.02 30.67 29.91
CA VAL A 6 40.11 30.60 28.76
C VAL A 6 40.83 30.97 27.45
N THR A 7 41.66 32.01 27.45
CA THR A 7 42.41 32.42 26.25
C THR A 7 43.42 31.37 25.81
N GLN A 8 44.03 30.65 26.76
CA GLN A 8 45.03 29.63 26.46
C GLN A 8 44.40 28.30 25.99
N ALA A 9 43.15 28.03 26.38
CA ALA A 9 42.40 26.87 25.89
C ALA A 9 41.92 27.08 24.45
N ILE A 10 41.50 28.31 24.08
CA ILE A 10 41.00 28.65 22.73
C ILE A 10 42.07 28.52 21.63
N ALA A 11 43.36 28.58 21.98
CA ALA A 11 44.45 28.59 21.00
C ALA A 11 44.91 27.18 20.53
N ASP A 12 44.47 26.09 21.17
CA ASP A 12 44.99 24.75 20.86
C ASP A 12 43.89 23.65 20.82
N THR A 13 43.66 23.12 19.61
CA THR A 13 42.99 21.85 19.22
C THR A 13 41.44 21.75 19.14
N GLU A 14 40.98 21.11 18.04
CA GLU A 14 39.59 20.83 17.63
C GLU A 14 38.86 19.77 18.48
N ARG A 15 38.88 19.87 19.81
CA ARG A 15 37.99 19.07 20.69
C ARG A 15 37.49 19.90 21.88
N PRO A 16 36.23 19.70 22.32
CA PRO A 16 35.70 20.39 23.50
C PRO A 16 36.40 19.95 24.79
N TYR A 17 36.66 20.90 25.69
CA TYR A 17 37.25 20.68 27.03
C TYR A 17 36.40 21.37 28.11
N VAL A 18 36.31 20.73 29.28
CA VAL A 18 35.61 21.26 30.47
C VAL A 18 36.63 21.78 31.47
N VAL A 19 36.42 23.00 31.97
CA VAL A 19 37.25 23.61 33.03
C VAL A 19 36.38 23.84 34.26
N ILE A 20 36.82 23.34 35.42
CA ILE A 20 36.20 23.62 36.72
C ILE A 20 36.98 24.77 37.36
N ALA A 21 36.30 25.87 37.67
CA ALA A 21 36.86 27.00 38.40
C ALA A 21 36.10 27.20 39.71
N ASP A 22 36.82 27.38 40.80
CA ASP A 22 36.25 27.66 42.11
C ASP A 22 35.88 29.15 42.19
N ILE A 23 34.59 29.44 42.33
CA ILE A 23 34.05 30.81 42.32
C ILE A 23 33.51 31.12 43.71
N ASP A 24 34.12 32.11 44.36
CA ASP A 24 33.65 32.65 45.63
C ASP A 24 32.46 33.59 45.38
N TRP A 25 31.26 33.01 45.45
CA TRP A 25 29.99 33.69 45.18
C TRP A 25 29.64 34.80 46.20
N SER A 26 30.38 34.90 47.31
CA SER A 26 30.14 35.91 48.34
C SER A 26 30.69 37.31 47.99
N LYS A 27 31.47 37.43 46.90
CA LYS A 27 32.09 38.68 46.44
C LYS A 27 31.35 39.37 45.29
N ILE A 28 30.17 38.88 44.91
CA ILE A 28 29.34 39.47 43.85
C ILE A 28 28.15 40.17 44.52
N GLU A 29 28.35 41.41 44.97
CA GLU A 29 27.26 42.27 45.45
C GLU A 29 26.61 43.08 44.32
N HIS A 30 25.28 43.21 44.43
CA HIS A 30 24.37 43.90 43.52
C HIS A 30 24.89 45.27 43.05
N THR A 31 25.47 45.30 41.86
CA THR A 31 25.55 46.49 41.02
C THR A 31 24.82 46.23 39.72
N SER A 32 23.66 46.88 39.61
CA SER A 32 22.80 46.96 38.44
C SER A 32 23.45 47.78 37.32
N GLN A 33 24.53 47.23 36.76
CA GLN A 33 25.15 47.58 35.48
C GLN A 33 25.76 46.32 34.84
N THR A 34 24.96 45.28 34.62
CA THR A 34 25.30 44.15 33.72
C THR A 34 24.83 44.43 32.28
N SER A 35 24.97 45.68 31.83
CA SER A 35 24.57 46.11 30.48
C SER A 35 25.67 45.93 29.42
N ASP A 36 26.89 45.51 29.80
CA ASP A 36 28.01 45.26 28.87
C ASP A 36 28.50 43.81 28.80
N LEU A 37 27.95 42.90 29.62
CA LEU A 37 28.23 41.45 29.54
C LEU A 37 27.09 40.63 28.93
N VAL A 38 25.88 41.20 28.85
CA VAL A 38 24.69 40.56 28.22
C VAL A 38 24.43 41.08 26.80
N SER A 39 25.03 42.22 26.41
CA SER A 39 24.98 42.78 25.06
C SER A 39 25.93 42.09 24.07
N ALA A 40 26.93 41.34 24.54
CA ALA A 40 27.70 40.40 23.71
C ALA A 40 27.08 38.98 23.63
N ALA A 41 26.01 38.73 24.39
CA ALA A 41 25.35 37.42 24.48
C ALA A 41 23.89 37.42 23.96
N ARG A 42 23.37 38.54 23.45
CA ARG A 42 22.04 38.66 22.82
C ARG A 42 22.07 39.00 21.33
N GLU A 43 23.18 38.69 20.66
CA GLU A 43 23.22 38.48 19.20
C GLU A 43 23.77 37.09 18.89
N ARG A 44 23.06 36.05 19.37
CA ARG A 44 23.03 34.75 18.69
C ARG A 44 21.59 34.30 18.66
N GLU A 45 20.99 34.47 17.49
CA GLU A 45 19.89 33.67 16.97
C GLU A 45 20.07 32.20 17.38
N PRO A 46 18.99 31.39 17.48
CA PRO A 46 19.16 29.95 17.52
C PRO A 46 20.12 29.57 16.40
N ALA A 47 21.12 28.75 16.72
CA ALA A 47 21.97 28.15 15.69
C ALA A 47 21.08 27.26 14.81
N VAL A 48 20.37 27.89 13.87
CA VAL A 48 20.19 27.37 12.53
C VAL A 48 21.60 26.95 12.14
N GLN A 49 21.79 25.65 11.93
CA GLN A 49 23.00 25.16 11.29
C GLN A 49 23.30 26.09 10.13
N ARG A 50 24.46 26.75 10.17
CA ARG A 50 24.94 27.51 9.01
C ARG A 50 24.76 26.58 7.80
N PRO A 51 24.06 27.00 6.73
CA PRO A 51 23.91 26.14 5.57
C PRO A 51 25.30 25.69 5.16
N THR A 52 25.51 24.37 5.20
CA THR A 52 26.72 23.75 4.70
C THR A 52 26.98 24.36 3.32
N PRO A 53 28.16 24.96 3.07
CA PRO A 53 28.46 25.52 1.75
C PRO A 53 28.13 24.48 0.68
N PRO A 54 27.58 24.84 -0.50
CA PRO A 54 27.19 23.86 -1.51
C PRO A 54 28.29 22.82 -1.81
N ALA A 55 29.56 23.24 -1.79
CA ALA A 55 30.73 22.38 -1.96
C ALA A 55 30.91 21.31 -0.84
N GLU A 56 30.55 21.62 0.40
CA GLU A 56 30.62 20.70 1.54
C GLU A 56 29.41 19.76 1.60
N LEU A 57 28.23 20.21 1.16
CA LEU A 57 27.05 19.35 1.00
C LEU A 57 27.29 18.29 -0.08
N HIS A 58 27.87 18.70 -1.23
CA HIS A 58 28.24 17.78 -2.31
C HIS A 58 29.27 16.74 -1.85
N LYS A 59 30.32 17.15 -1.11
CA LYS A 59 31.32 16.22 -0.56
C LYS A 59 30.73 15.25 0.46
N THR A 60 29.84 15.72 1.34
CA THR A 60 29.20 14.89 2.36
C THR A 60 28.28 13.84 1.72
N LEU A 61 27.53 14.23 0.70
CA LEU A 61 26.63 13.32 -0.03
C LEU A 61 27.41 12.33 -0.92
N ALA A 62 28.56 12.71 -1.49
CA ALA A 62 29.34 11.86 -2.41
C ALA A 62 29.86 10.55 -1.79
N HIS A 63 29.99 10.49 -0.45
CA HIS A 63 30.45 9.31 0.29
C HIS A 63 29.33 8.48 0.93
N GLN A 64 28.06 8.85 0.70
CA GLN A 64 26.88 8.21 1.29
C GLN A 64 26.17 7.28 0.30
N THR A 65 25.45 6.27 0.82
CA THR A 65 24.57 5.44 -0.01
C THR A 65 23.41 6.27 -0.58
N SER A 66 22.77 5.79 -1.65
CA SER A 66 21.63 6.50 -2.25
C SER A 66 20.45 6.69 -1.28
N ALA A 67 20.29 5.80 -0.31
CA ALA A 67 19.26 5.90 0.73
C ALA A 67 19.62 6.97 1.77
N ASP A 68 20.87 6.98 2.25
CA ASP A 68 21.36 7.96 3.23
C ASP A 68 21.35 9.39 2.67
N GLN A 69 21.74 9.55 1.40
CA GLN A 69 21.67 10.85 0.70
C GLN A 69 20.23 11.38 0.67
N ARG A 70 19.26 10.52 0.40
CA ARG A 70 17.84 10.91 0.32
C ARG A 70 17.30 11.29 1.69
N ALA A 71 17.68 10.56 2.75
CA ALA A 71 17.32 10.89 4.12
C ALA A 71 17.89 12.25 4.54
N ALA A 72 19.17 12.52 4.25
CA ALA A 72 19.81 13.80 4.55
C ALA A 72 19.17 14.96 3.78
N LEU A 73 18.83 14.77 2.50
CA LEU A 73 18.13 15.78 1.70
C LEU A 73 16.69 16.00 2.16
N LEU A 74 16.01 14.96 2.66
CA LEU A 74 14.68 15.10 3.24
C LEU A 74 14.71 15.90 4.55
N GLU A 75 15.68 15.65 5.43
CA GLU A 75 15.88 16.47 6.64
C GLU A 75 16.15 17.94 6.25
N LEU A 76 17.05 18.18 5.30
CA LEU A 76 17.32 19.52 4.78
C LEU A 76 16.06 20.22 4.29
N VAL A 77 15.22 19.53 3.52
CA VAL A 77 13.96 20.06 3.00
C VAL A 77 13.00 20.39 4.15
N ARG A 78 12.83 19.49 5.12
CA ARG A 78 11.94 19.70 6.29
C ARG A 78 12.41 20.86 7.19
N ASP A 79 13.72 21.01 7.39
CA ASP A 79 14.28 22.13 8.16
C ASP A 79 13.94 23.48 7.52
N HIS A 80 14.07 23.57 6.20
CA HIS A 80 13.75 24.79 5.47
C HIS A 80 12.24 25.06 5.39
N VAL A 81 11.41 24.02 5.36
CA VAL A 81 9.96 24.16 5.46
C VAL A 81 9.57 24.72 6.83
N ALA A 82 10.15 24.17 7.91
CA ALA A 82 9.91 24.66 9.26
C ALA A 82 10.33 26.11 9.44
N ALA A 83 11.47 26.48 8.85
CA ALA A 83 11.96 27.86 8.89
C ALA A 83 10.99 28.85 8.21
N VAL A 84 10.45 28.51 7.04
CA VAL A 84 9.54 29.39 6.28
C VAL A 84 8.16 29.49 6.93
N LEU A 85 7.63 28.36 7.42
CA LEU A 85 6.30 28.31 8.02
C LEU A 85 6.29 28.58 9.54
N ARG A 86 7.46 28.80 10.14
CA ARG A 86 7.66 29.03 11.58
C ARG A 86 7.16 27.88 12.46
N HIS A 87 7.33 26.63 12.01
CA HIS A 87 7.13 25.46 12.86
C HIS A 87 8.30 25.33 13.84
N ALA A 88 7.99 25.08 15.12
CA ALA A 88 9.00 24.95 16.17
C ALA A 88 9.85 23.67 16.04
N ASP A 89 9.33 22.63 15.37
CA ASP A 89 10.01 21.36 15.16
C ASP A 89 9.89 20.92 13.68
N PRO A 90 11.01 20.80 12.93
CA PRO A 90 11.03 20.24 11.58
C PRO A 90 10.50 18.80 11.47
N LYS A 91 10.57 18.02 12.55
CA LYS A 91 10.06 16.65 12.58
C LYS A 91 8.54 16.58 12.59
N ALA A 92 7.85 17.68 12.87
CA ALA A 92 6.39 17.76 12.78
C ALA A 92 5.86 17.86 11.33
N ILE A 93 6.72 18.16 10.34
CA ILE A 93 6.33 18.27 8.93
C ILE A 93 6.36 16.89 8.29
N ALA A 94 5.23 16.35 7.82
CA ALA A 94 5.23 15.02 7.22
C ALA A 94 5.95 15.02 5.84
N PRO A 95 6.79 14.01 5.53
CA PRO A 95 7.51 13.92 4.25
C PRO A 95 6.62 13.92 3.00
N ASP A 96 5.43 13.33 3.11
CA ASP A 96 4.47 13.18 2.01
C ASP A 96 3.32 14.19 2.07
N GLN A 97 3.32 15.08 3.07
CA GLN A 97 2.33 16.13 3.16
C GLN A 97 2.59 17.16 2.06
N SER A 98 1.54 17.53 1.33
CA SER A 98 1.69 18.54 0.28
C SER A 98 2.08 19.90 0.86
N PHE A 99 2.95 20.63 0.18
CA PHE A 99 3.33 22.00 0.57
C PHE A 99 2.09 22.91 0.73
N ARG A 100 1.05 22.70 -0.07
CA ARG A 100 -0.22 23.43 0.05
C ARG A 100 -0.96 23.13 1.36
N ALA A 101 -1.02 21.86 1.77
CA ALA A 101 -1.61 21.48 3.05
C ALA A 101 -0.80 21.99 4.26
N LEU A 102 0.51 22.20 4.06
CA LEU A 102 1.41 22.85 5.02
C LEU A 102 1.23 24.38 5.07
N GLY A 103 0.48 24.98 4.14
CA GLY A 103 0.21 26.42 4.12
C GLY A 103 1.11 27.23 3.19
N PHE A 104 1.79 26.60 2.22
CA PHE A 104 2.52 27.34 1.20
C PHE A 104 1.59 28.12 0.27
N ASP A 105 1.98 29.36 0.01
CA ASP A 105 1.45 30.27 -1.01
C ASP A 105 2.55 30.67 -2.01
N SER A 106 2.22 31.51 -2.98
CA SER A 106 3.16 31.93 -4.02
C SER A 106 4.37 32.73 -3.50
N LEU A 107 4.29 33.35 -2.31
CA LEU A 107 5.38 34.15 -1.73
C LEU A 107 6.34 33.27 -0.91
N THR A 108 5.77 32.43 -0.04
CA THR A 108 6.50 31.45 0.77
C THR A 108 7.20 30.39 -0.09
N ALA A 109 6.60 30.02 -1.23
CA ALA A 109 7.24 29.18 -2.25
C ALA A 109 8.57 29.79 -2.78
N VAL A 110 8.59 31.10 -3.03
CA VAL A 110 9.78 31.81 -3.53
C VAL A 110 10.84 31.92 -2.44
N GLU A 111 10.44 32.21 -1.20
CA GLU A 111 11.35 32.29 -0.05
C GLU A 111 12.02 30.93 0.22
N PHE A 112 11.23 29.87 0.27
CA PHE A 112 11.70 28.49 0.44
C PHE A 112 12.66 28.06 -0.67
N ARG A 113 12.31 28.33 -1.94
CA ARG A 113 13.19 28.07 -3.08
C ARG A 113 14.53 28.81 -2.95
N ASN A 114 14.53 30.08 -2.54
CA ASN A 114 15.76 30.85 -2.37
C ASN A 114 16.66 30.26 -1.26
N LEU A 115 16.05 29.77 -0.18
CA LEU A 115 16.76 29.07 0.88
C LEU A 115 17.38 27.76 0.38
N LEU A 116 16.65 26.96 -0.40
CA LEU A 116 17.19 25.74 -1.01
C LEU A 116 18.29 26.00 -2.03
N ILE A 117 18.19 27.05 -2.86
CA ILE A 117 19.26 27.49 -3.76
C ILE A 117 20.52 27.81 -2.96
N LYS A 118 20.37 28.52 -1.83
CA LYS A 118 21.48 28.90 -0.97
C LYS A 118 22.14 27.68 -0.30
N ALA A 119 21.35 26.69 0.12
CA ALA A 119 21.83 25.49 0.79
C ALA A 119 22.45 24.46 -0.18
N THR A 120 21.90 24.33 -1.39
CA THR A 120 22.29 23.29 -2.35
C THR A 120 23.20 23.77 -3.47
N GLY A 121 23.24 25.08 -3.75
CA GLY A 121 23.96 25.65 -4.90
C GLY A 121 23.32 25.34 -6.26
N LEU A 122 22.16 24.67 -6.29
CA LEU A 122 21.44 24.34 -7.51
C LEU A 122 20.69 25.53 -8.10
N ARG A 123 20.48 25.52 -9.42
CA ARG A 123 19.56 26.43 -10.09
C ARG A 123 18.15 25.83 -10.07
N LEU A 124 17.35 26.21 -9.08
CA LEU A 124 16.00 25.71 -8.92
C LEU A 124 14.98 26.68 -9.54
N PRO A 125 13.95 26.24 -10.28
CA PRO A 125 12.93 27.12 -10.85
C PRO A 125 11.97 27.65 -9.78
N VAL A 126 11.19 28.70 -10.10
CA VAL A 126 10.17 29.26 -9.19
C VAL A 126 8.99 28.30 -8.98
N SER A 127 8.78 27.38 -9.93
CA SER A 127 7.76 26.32 -9.88
C SER A 127 8.14 25.12 -8.98
N LEU A 128 9.32 25.10 -8.35
CA LEU A 128 9.90 23.94 -7.66
C LEU A 128 8.94 23.19 -6.72
N VAL A 129 8.21 23.92 -5.87
CA VAL A 129 7.27 23.33 -4.90
C VAL A 129 5.95 22.87 -5.52
N PHE A 130 5.68 23.28 -6.75
CA PHE A 130 4.53 22.82 -7.54
C PHE A 130 4.91 21.58 -8.35
N ASP A 131 6.12 21.56 -8.92
CA ASP A 131 6.66 20.44 -9.69
C ASP A 131 6.99 19.23 -8.79
N HIS A 132 7.38 19.51 -7.54
CA HIS A 132 7.65 18.49 -6.51
C HIS A 132 6.82 18.81 -5.26
N PRO A 133 5.55 18.38 -5.19
CA PRO A 133 4.57 18.93 -4.26
C PRO A 133 4.73 18.50 -2.81
N THR A 134 5.67 17.59 -2.49
CA THR A 134 5.92 17.10 -1.14
C THR A 134 7.41 17.17 -0.79
N PRO A 135 7.77 17.29 0.50
CA PRO A 135 9.16 17.25 0.94
C PRO A 135 9.96 16.05 0.43
N ALA A 136 9.37 14.85 0.41
CA ALA A 136 10.00 13.62 -0.08
C ALA A 136 10.29 13.66 -1.58
N LYS A 137 9.33 14.09 -2.40
CA LYS A 137 9.52 14.24 -3.86
C LYS A 137 10.59 15.28 -4.18
N LEU A 138 10.61 16.37 -3.42
CA LEU A 138 11.61 17.42 -3.58
C LEU A 138 13.01 16.91 -3.20
N ALA A 139 13.15 16.11 -2.13
CA ALA A 139 14.42 15.48 -1.77
C ALA A 139 14.96 14.55 -2.87
N VAL A 140 14.08 13.78 -3.53
CA VAL A 140 14.44 12.95 -4.69
C VAL A 140 14.88 13.81 -5.88
N HIS A 141 14.17 14.90 -6.19
CA HIS A 141 14.57 15.82 -7.25
C HIS A 141 15.93 16.46 -6.98
N LEU A 142 16.16 16.94 -5.76
CA LEU A 142 17.45 17.50 -5.35
C LEU A 142 18.55 16.45 -5.45
N GLN A 143 18.29 15.19 -5.07
CA GLN A 143 19.24 14.09 -5.24
C GLN A 143 19.61 13.91 -6.72
N ASN A 144 18.63 13.90 -7.63
CA ASN A 144 18.86 13.74 -9.06
C ASN A 144 19.63 14.92 -9.67
N GLN A 145 19.30 16.16 -9.27
CA GLN A 145 20.00 17.37 -9.71
C GLN A 145 21.45 17.44 -9.20
N LEU A 146 21.69 17.02 -7.96
CA LEU A 146 23.04 16.98 -7.35
C LEU A 146 23.91 15.87 -7.96
N ARG A 147 23.30 14.78 -8.43
CA ARG A 147 23.97 13.70 -9.19
C ARG A 147 24.16 14.05 -10.68
N GLY A 148 23.38 15.00 -11.20
CA GLY A 148 23.17 15.27 -12.61
C GLY A 148 23.96 16.42 -13.22
N THR A 149 25.24 16.60 -12.88
CA THR A 149 26.20 17.35 -13.73
C THR A 149 27.11 16.43 -14.58
N ALA A 150 26.78 15.13 -14.66
CA ALA A 150 27.57 14.15 -15.41
C ALA A 150 26.76 13.16 -16.27
N ALA A 151 25.46 13.39 -16.53
CA ALA A 151 24.64 12.48 -17.33
C ALA A 151 23.56 13.19 -18.15
N GLU A 152 23.95 14.07 -19.06
CA GLU A 152 23.15 14.40 -20.24
C GLU A 152 23.73 13.64 -21.43
N SER A 153 23.20 12.44 -21.69
CA SER A 153 23.14 11.77 -23.00
C SER A 153 22.71 10.31 -22.80
N ALA A 154 21.42 10.04 -22.95
CA ALA A 154 20.95 8.71 -23.35
C ALA A 154 19.83 8.91 -24.38
N PRO A 155 19.98 8.39 -25.61
CA PRO A 155 19.01 8.59 -26.68
C PRO A 155 17.78 7.69 -26.51
N SER A 156 16.64 8.22 -26.93
CA SER A 156 15.37 7.51 -27.10
C SER A 156 15.56 6.30 -28.03
N ALA A 157 15.44 5.10 -27.47
CA ALA A 157 15.33 3.85 -28.22
C ALA A 157 13.86 3.60 -28.57
N ALA A 158 13.32 4.37 -29.51
CA ALA A 158 11.98 4.18 -30.06
C ALA A 158 12.03 4.28 -31.58
N ALA A 159 12.56 3.24 -32.25
CA ALA A 159 12.57 3.16 -33.71
C ALA A 159 12.56 1.73 -34.27
N VAL A 160 12.24 0.71 -33.46
CA VAL A 160 12.16 -0.68 -33.95
C VAL A 160 10.85 -1.29 -33.50
N THR A 161 9.77 -1.00 -34.24
CA THR A 161 8.57 -1.84 -34.49
C THR A 161 7.38 -0.99 -34.96
N ALA A 162 7.53 -0.24 -36.05
CA ALA A 162 6.41 0.57 -36.60
C ALA A 162 5.31 -0.29 -37.27
N GLU A 163 5.59 -1.55 -37.63
CA GLU A 163 4.58 -2.45 -38.22
C GLU A 163 3.85 -3.33 -37.19
N ALA A 164 4.49 -3.67 -36.05
CA ALA A 164 3.84 -4.45 -34.99
C ALA A 164 2.93 -3.59 -34.08
N SER A 165 3.19 -2.28 -33.98
CA SER A 165 2.46 -1.41 -33.04
C SER A 165 1.04 -1.03 -33.50
N VAL A 166 0.74 -1.09 -34.80
CA VAL A 166 -0.55 -0.62 -35.34
C VAL A 166 -1.68 -1.63 -35.10
N THR A 167 -1.35 -2.91 -35.00
CA THR A 167 -2.33 -4.02 -34.85
C THR A 167 -2.27 -4.70 -33.49
N GLU A 168 -1.49 -4.15 -32.55
CA GLU A 168 -1.30 -4.75 -31.23
C GLU A 168 -2.64 -4.92 -30.49
N PRO A 169 -2.97 -6.16 -30.05
CA PRO A 169 -4.16 -6.40 -29.25
C PRO A 169 -4.05 -5.73 -27.88
N ILE A 170 -5.19 -5.22 -27.39
CA ILE A 170 -5.25 -4.52 -26.10
C ILE A 170 -5.96 -5.43 -25.10
N ALA A 171 -5.28 -5.80 -24.02
CA ALA A 171 -5.83 -6.59 -22.94
C ALA A 171 -6.71 -5.73 -22.03
N ILE A 172 -7.87 -6.25 -21.65
CA ILE A 172 -8.65 -5.75 -20.51
C ILE A 172 -8.16 -6.54 -19.29
N VAL A 173 -7.50 -5.87 -18.35
CA VAL A 173 -6.89 -6.52 -17.17
C VAL A 173 -7.67 -6.29 -15.88
N GLY A 174 -8.52 -5.26 -15.85
CA GLY A 174 -9.42 -4.98 -14.74
C GLY A 174 -10.72 -4.32 -15.20
N MET A 175 -11.78 -4.49 -14.43
CA MET A 175 -13.06 -3.81 -14.66
C MET A 175 -13.82 -3.59 -13.34
N ALA A 176 -14.59 -2.52 -13.27
CA ALA A 176 -15.55 -2.27 -12.20
C ALA A 176 -16.74 -1.46 -12.73
N CYS A 177 -17.89 -1.57 -12.06
CA CYS A 177 -19.08 -0.85 -12.46
C CYS A 177 -20.06 -0.57 -11.32
N ARG A 178 -20.95 0.39 -11.58
CA ARG A 178 -22.18 0.67 -10.84
C ARG A 178 -23.34 0.77 -11.83
N PHE A 179 -24.35 -0.06 -11.67
CA PHE A 179 -25.54 -0.05 -12.52
C PHE A 179 -26.84 -0.11 -11.68
N PRO A 180 -27.99 0.23 -12.27
CA PRO A 180 -29.29 0.10 -11.62
C PRO A 180 -29.52 -1.33 -11.09
N GLY A 181 -30.44 -1.47 -10.13
CA GLY A 181 -30.73 -2.77 -9.50
C GLY A 181 -29.79 -3.12 -8.33
N GLY A 182 -29.04 -2.14 -7.81
CA GLY A 182 -28.11 -2.35 -6.70
C GLY A 182 -26.78 -2.98 -7.12
N VAL A 183 -26.45 -2.96 -8.41
CA VAL A 183 -25.21 -3.51 -8.95
C VAL A 183 -24.02 -2.67 -8.51
N THR A 184 -23.12 -3.30 -7.75
CA THR A 184 -21.88 -2.68 -7.25
C THR A 184 -20.60 -3.31 -7.79
N SER A 185 -20.69 -4.43 -8.49
CA SER A 185 -19.55 -5.13 -9.08
C SER A 185 -19.88 -5.70 -10.47
N ALA A 186 -18.87 -6.17 -11.20
CA ALA A 186 -19.11 -6.87 -12.47
C ALA A 186 -19.79 -8.23 -12.26
N ASP A 187 -19.57 -8.88 -11.12
CA ASP A 187 -20.22 -10.13 -10.74
C ASP A 187 -21.71 -9.88 -10.41
N ASP A 188 -22.04 -8.83 -9.63
CA ASP A 188 -23.42 -8.41 -9.37
C ASP A 188 -24.16 -8.11 -10.69
N PHE A 189 -23.46 -7.48 -11.63
CA PHE A 189 -24.03 -7.15 -12.94
C PHE A 189 -24.32 -8.40 -13.76
N TRP A 190 -23.40 -9.36 -13.73
CA TRP A 190 -23.60 -10.65 -14.38
C TRP A 190 -24.75 -11.44 -13.74
N ASP A 191 -24.85 -11.45 -12.41
CA ASP A 191 -25.95 -12.10 -11.70
C ASP A 191 -27.29 -11.47 -12.09
N LEU A 192 -27.38 -10.14 -12.13
CA LEU A 192 -28.59 -9.43 -12.58
C LEU A 192 -28.99 -9.83 -14.00
N ILE A 193 -28.03 -9.83 -14.95
CA ILE A 193 -28.31 -10.15 -16.36
C ILE A 193 -28.66 -11.63 -16.55
N SER A 194 -27.88 -12.53 -15.96
CA SER A 194 -28.03 -13.98 -16.13
C SER A 194 -29.26 -14.54 -15.42
N SER A 195 -29.71 -13.90 -14.35
CA SER A 195 -31.00 -14.18 -13.69
C SER A 195 -32.18 -13.41 -14.29
N GLU A 196 -31.97 -12.76 -15.44
CA GLU A 196 -33.01 -12.10 -16.24
C GLU A 196 -33.75 -11.00 -15.48
N GLN A 197 -33.08 -10.36 -14.53
CA GLN A 197 -33.66 -9.28 -13.71
C GLN A 197 -33.79 -7.98 -14.51
N ASP A 198 -34.84 -7.23 -14.14
CA ASP A 198 -35.19 -5.92 -14.66
C ASP A 198 -34.92 -4.86 -13.59
N ALA A 199 -34.08 -3.89 -13.93
CA ALA A 199 -33.63 -2.85 -13.02
C ALA A 199 -34.34 -1.50 -13.22
N ILE A 200 -35.39 -1.45 -14.05
CA ILE A 200 -36.21 -0.25 -14.24
C ILE A 200 -37.11 -0.04 -13.02
N GLY A 201 -37.02 1.16 -12.42
CA GLY A 201 -37.73 1.52 -11.22
C GLY A 201 -38.27 2.95 -11.24
N GLY A 202 -38.97 3.34 -10.18
CA GLY A 202 -39.51 4.69 -10.05
C GLY A 202 -38.43 5.75 -9.82
N PHE A 203 -38.74 7.00 -10.17
CA PHE A 203 -37.83 8.13 -9.98
C PHE A 203 -37.32 8.27 -8.52
N PRO A 204 -36.05 8.69 -8.33
CA PRO A 204 -35.46 8.86 -7.02
C PRO A 204 -36.13 10.00 -6.24
N THR A 205 -36.47 9.76 -4.98
CA THR A 205 -37.19 10.70 -4.11
C THR A 205 -36.28 11.65 -3.33
N ASP A 206 -34.96 11.49 -3.45
CA ASP A 206 -33.96 12.16 -2.63
C ASP A 206 -33.09 13.17 -3.38
N ARG A 207 -33.39 13.42 -4.66
CA ARG A 207 -32.68 14.37 -5.53
C ARG A 207 -33.31 15.77 -5.57
N GLY A 208 -34.39 15.97 -4.81
CA GLY A 208 -35.10 17.25 -4.76
C GLY A 208 -35.84 17.59 -6.05
N TRP A 209 -36.25 16.58 -6.81
CA TRP A 209 -37.15 16.71 -7.95
C TRP A 209 -38.59 16.88 -7.42
N ASP A 210 -39.38 17.75 -8.06
CA ASP A 210 -40.79 17.93 -7.73
C ASP A 210 -41.62 16.87 -8.46
N LEU A 211 -41.68 15.66 -7.89
CA LEU A 211 -42.32 14.49 -8.53
C LEU A 211 -43.84 14.63 -8.68
N ASP A 212 -44.46 15.54 -7.92
CA ASP A 212 -45.89 15.81 -7.98
C ASP A 212 -46.26 16.61 -9.24
N THR A 213 -45.39 17.54 -9.65
CA THR A 213 -45.61 18.41 -10.82
C THR A 213 -44.85 17.98 -12.07
N LEU A 214 -43.88 17.07 -11.94
CA LEU A 214 -43.03 16.64 -13.04
C LEU A 214 -43.75 15.76 -14.09
N TYR A 215 -44.84 15.08 -13.72
CA TYR A 215 -45.52 14.15 -14.62
C TYR A 215 -46.78 14.74 -15.24
N ASP A 216 -46.89 14.60 -16.56
CA ASP A 216 -48.13 14.82 -17.30
C ASP A 216 -48.24 13.77 -18.41
N PRO A 217 -49.39 13.08 -18.57
CA PRO A 217 -49.57 12.12 -19.66
C PRO A 217 -49.57 12.76 -21.05
N ASP A 218 -49.80 14.08 -21.17
CA ASP A 218 -49.73 14.81 -22.43
C ASP A 218 -48.27 15.16 -22.79
N PRO A 219 -47.69 14.55 -23.85
CA PRO A 219 -46.35 14.87 -24.32
C PRO A 219 -46.19 16.31 -24.82
N ASP A 220 -47.29 17.07 -24.99
CA ASP A 220 -47.32 18.47 -25.38
C ASP A 220 -47.48 19.44 -24.18
N HIS A 221 -47.63 18.97 -22.93
CA HIS A 221 -47.62 19.80 -21.70
C HIS A 221 -46.20 20.26 -21.20
N PRO A 222 -45.80 21.54 -21.37
CA PRO A 222 -44.41 21.98 -21.22
C PRO A 222 -43.83 21.75 -19.80
N GLY A 223 -42.54 21.37 -19.74
CA GLY A 223 -41.81 21.20 -18.48
C GLY A 223 -42.06 19.89 -17.72
N THR A 224 -42.80 18.96 -18.32
CA THR A 224 -43.19 17.68 -17.71
C THR A 224 -42.73 16.48 -18.54
N CYS A 225 -42.78 15.28 -17.96
CA CYS A 225 -42.53 14.01 -18.65
C CYS A 225 -43.69 13.03 -18.50
N TYR A 226 -43.96 12.23 -19.53
CA TYR A 226 -45.06 11.25 -19.53
C TYR A 226 -44.68 9.87 -18.99
N THR A 227 -43.44 9.69 -18.52
CA THR A 227 -42.99 8.48 -17.83
C THR A 227 -42.62 8.81 -16.38
N ARG A 228 -42.67 7.79 -15.51
CA ARG A 228 -42.25 7.87 -14.09
C ARG A 228 -41.12 6.90 -13.75
N ASN A 229 -40.61 6.18 -14.76
CA ASN A 229 -39.70 5.07 -14.59
C ASN A 229 -38.38 5.30 -15.32
N GLY A 230 -37.32 4.66 -14.81
CA GLY A 230 -35.99 4.62 -15.41
C GLY A 230 -35.04 3.78 -14.56
N GLY A 231 -33.82 3.56 -15.06
CA GLY A 231 -32.76 2.89 -14.31
C GLY A 231 -31.96 3.89 -13.47
N PHE A 232 -31.96 3.78 -12.14
CA PHE A 232 -31.29 4.74 -11.26
C PHE A 232 -30.26 4.11 -10.33
N LEU A 233 -29.19 4.87 -10.07
CA LEU A 233 -28.29 4.67 -8.95
C LEU A 233 -28.87 5.42 -7.75
N TYR A 234 -29.67 4.73 -6.93
CA TYR A 234 -30.33 5.35 -5.77
C TYR A 234 -29.34 5.92 -4.74
N ASP A 235 -28.16 5.31 -4.64
CA ASP A 235 -27.11 5.75 -3.72
C ASP A 235 -26.09 6.73 -4.32
N ALA A 236 -26.36 7.33 -5.49
CA ALA A 236 -25.43 8.25 -6.17
C ALA A 236 -24.98 9.47 -5.32
N GLY A 237 -25.70 9.79 -4.25
CA GLY A 237 -25.31 10.82 -3.30
C GLY A 237 -24.18 10.42 -2.33
N HIS A 238 -23.90 9.13 -2.17
CA HIS A 238 -22.91 8.61 -1.21
C HIS A 238 -21.48 8.68 -1.79
N PHE A 239 -20.50 9.03 -0.95
CA PHE A 239 -19.08 9.07 -1.32
C PHE A 239 -18.17 9.04 -0.08
N ASP A 240 -17.06 8.30 -0.13
CA ASP A 240 -16.03 8.33 0.93
C ASP A 240 -14.97 9.41 0.65
N ALA A 241 -15.27 10.64 1.03
CA ALA A 241 -14.40 11.78 0.76
C ALA A 241 -13.04 11.70 1.48
N GLU A 242 -13.01 11.19 2.71
CA GLU A 242 -11.79 11.07 3.50
C GLU A 242 -10.82 10.07 2.87
N PHE A 243 -11.35 8.99 2.29
CA PHE A 243 -10.56 8.03 1.54
C PHE A 243 -9.79 8.67 0.39
N PHE A 244 -10.35 9.65 -0.32
CA PHE A 244 -9.66 10.33 -1.42
C PHE A 244 -8.94 11.63 -1.01
N GLY A 245 -8.86 11.93 0.29
CA GLY A 245 -8.26 13.18 0.77
C GLY A 245 -9.06 14.43 0.40
N ILE A 246 -10.38 14.28 0.19
CA ILE A 246 -11.29 15.31 -0.24
C ILE A 246 -12.07 15.85 0.97
N SER A 247 -12.11 17.17 1.12
CA SER A 247 -12.85 17.78 2.23
C SER A 247 -14.37 17.60 2.05
N PRO A 248 -15.18 17.49 3.12
CA PRO A 248 -16.63 17.39 3.01
C PRO A 248 -17.29 18.54 2.23
N ARG A 249 -16.67 19.73 2.24
CA ARG A 249 -17.14 20.92 1.50
C ARG A 249 -16.91 20.77 0.00
N GLU A 250 -15.74 20.26 -0.39
CA GLU A 250 -15.44 19.96 -1.80
C GLU A 250 -16.33 18.82 -2.30
N ALA A 251 -16.47 17.73 -1.55
CA ALA A 251 -17.33 16.61 -1.90
C ALA A 251 -18.80 17.01 -2.15
N LEU A 252 -19.32 18.00 -1.41
CA LEU A 252 -20.66 18.56 -1.64
C LEU A 252 -20.79 19.27 -3.00
N ALA A 253 -19.74 19.96 -3.42
CA ALA A 253 -19.68 20.69 -4.69
C ALA A 253 -19.34 19.80 -5.89
N MET A 254 -18.82 18.60 -5.65
CA MET A 254 -18.51 17.62 -6.68
C MET A 254 -19.77 16.99 -7.27
N ASP A 255 -19.82 16.99 -8.59
CA ASP A 255 -20.73 16.17 -9.37
C ASP A 255 -20.64 14.70 -8.91
N PRO A 256 -21.76 14.02 -8.59
CA PRO A 256 -21.80 12.58 -8.34
C PRO A 256 -21.01 11.74 -9.35
N GLN A 257 -20.97 12.17 -10.62
CA GLN A 257 -20.20 11.50 -11.66
C GLN A 257 -18.70 11.44 -11.34
N GLN A 258 -18.10 12.54 -10.86
CA GLN A 258 -16.69 12.57 -10.46
C GLN A 258 -16.42 11.67 -9.26
N ARG A 259 -17.38 11.62 -8.32
CA ARG A 259 -17.26 10.84 -7.08
C ARG A 259 -17.27 9.34 -7.36
N LEU A 260 -18.30 8.87 -8.06
CA LEU A 260 -18.44 7.45 -8.40
C LEU A 260 -17.29 6.97 -9.29
N LEU A 261 -16.76 7.81 -10.18
CA LEU A 261 -15.61 7.46 -10.99
C LEU A 261 -14.32 7.30 -10.18
N LEU A 262 -14.11 8.07 -9.11
CA LEU A 262 -12.95 7.86 -8.23
C LEU A 262 -13.01 6.49 -7.54
N GLU A 263 -14.19 6.12 -7.03
CA GLU A 263 -14.43 4.80 -6.42
C GLU A 263 -14.25 3.68 -7.45
N THR A 264 -14.90 3.81 -8.61
CA THR A 264 -14.85 2.79 -9.68
C THR A 264 -13.44 2.66 -10.26
N ALA A 265 -12.66 3.75 -10.39
CA ALA A 265 -11.28 3.70 -10.84
C ALA A 265 -10.37 2.97 -9.83
N TRP A 266 -10.56 3.22 -8.52
CA TRP A 266 -9.83 2.50 -7.46
C TRP A 266 -10.09 0.99 -7.56
N GLU A 267 -11.36 0.60 -7.62
CA GLU A 267 -11.80 -0.80 -7.72
C GLU A 267 -11.29 -1.48 -8.98
N THR A 268 -11.33 -0.79 -10.12
CA THR A 268 -10.84 -1.32 -11.40
C THR A 268 -9.36 -1.72 -11.29
N ILE A 269 -8.55 -0.90 -10.62
CA ILE A 269 -7.11 -1.15 -10.43
C ILE A 269 -6.88 -2.31 -9.45
N GLU A 270 -7.61 -2.35 -8.32
CA GLU A 270 -7.50 -3.46 -7.38
C GLU A 270 -7.97 -4.80 -7.96
N HIS A 271 -9.03 -4.80 -8.78
CA HIS A 271 -9.52 -5.97 -9.51
C HIS A 271 -8.54 -6.47 -10.57
N ALA A 272 -7.66 -5.60 -11.08
CA ALA A 272 -6.55 -5.99 -11.94
C ALA A 272 -5.39 -6.65 -11.17
N GLY A 273 -5.46 -6.72 -9.84
CA GLY A 273 -4.36 -7.24 -9.03
C GLY A 273 -3.21 -6.25 -8.87
N ILE A 274 -3.47 -4.95 -9.05
CA ILE A 274 -2.46 -3.90 -9.00
C ILE A 274 -2.70 -3.06 -7.74
N ASN A 275 -1.62 -2.80 -6.99
CA ASN A 275 -1.66 -1.83 -5.90
C ASN A 275 -1.78 -0.41 -6.48
N PRO A 276 -2.87 0.36 -6.22
CA PRO A 276 -3.05 1.67 -6.85
C PRO A 276 -1.91 2.66 -6.58
N HIS A 277 -1.21 2.54 -5.44
CA HIS A 277 -0.08 3.41 -5.11
C HIS A 277 1.16 3.17 -5.99
N THR A 278 1.32 1.99 -6.59
CA THR A 278 2.49 1.70 -7.45
C THR A 278 2.38 2.35 -8.82
N LEU A 279 1.20 2.84 -9.19
CA LEU A 279 0.95 3.55 -10.44
C LEU A 279 1.23 5.06 -10.35
N HIS A 280 1.51 5.57 -9.15
CA HIS A 280 1.86 6.96 -8.96
C HIS A 280 3.15 7.32 -9.72
N GLY A 281 3.09 8.36 -10.56
CA GLY A 281 4.20 8.83 -11.40
C GLY A 281 4.40 8.02 -12.68
N THR A 282 3.50 7.08 -12.98
CA THR A 282 3.54 6.32 -14.23
C THR A 282 2.77 7.04 -15.35
N PRO A 283 3.12 6.81 -16.63
CA PRO A 283 2.36 7.33 -17.77
C PRO A 283 1.06 6.54 -17.98
N THR A 284 0.22 6.42 -16.95
CA THR A 284 -1.11 5.82 -17.03
C THR A 284 -2.10 6.86 -17.57
N GLY A 285 -2.84 6.52 -18.63
CA GLY A 285 -3.86 7.40 -19.23
C GLY A 285 -5.24 7.25 -18.57
N VAL A 286 -6.10 8.25 -18.74
CA VAL A 286 -7.50 8.26 -18.28
C VAL A 286 -8.39 8.81 -19.39
N PHE A 287 -9.28 7.97 -19.92
CA PHE A 287 -10.20 8.30 -21.00
C PHE A 287 -11.63 8.02 -20.53
N THR A 288 -12.39 9.08 -20.30
CA THR A 288 -13.72 8.96 -19.68
C THR A 288 -14.80 9.54 -20.58
N GLY A 289 -15.77 8.69 -20.95
CA GLY A 289 -17.01 9.13 -21.56
C GLY A 289 -17.92 9.79 -20.54
N THR A 290 -18.40 10.99 -20.81
CA THR A 290 -19.38 11.70 -19.99
C THR A 290 -20.47 12.28 -20.89
N ASN A 291 -21.55 12.71 -20.29
CA ASN A 291 -22.48 13.67 -20.89
C ASN A 291 -22.56 14.92 -20.00
N GLY A 292 -23.44 15.88 -20.36
CA GLY A 292 -23.51 17.21 -19.77
C GLY A 292 -23.55 17.26 -18.23
N GLN A 293 -23.08 18.38 -17.67
CA GLN A 293 -22.84 18.56 -16.23
C GLN A 293 -24.01 19.28 -15.57
N ASP A 294 -25.15 18.59 -15.47
CA ASP A 294 -26.41 19.15 -14.97
C ASP A 294 -26.40 19.46 -13.46
N TYR A 295 -25.47 18.86 -12.71
CA TYR A 295 -25.21 19.19 -11.31
C TYR A 295 -24.72 20.64 -11.11
N ALA A 296 -24.07 21.24 -12.12
CA ALA A 296 -23.57 22.61 -12.06
C ALA A 296 -24.66 23.63 -11.72
N LEU A 297 -25.85 23.48 -12.33
CA LEU A 297 -27.01 24.32 -12.07
C LEU A 297 -27.51 24.16 -10.62
N ARG A 298 -27.45 22.95 -10.05
CA ARG A 298 -27.85 22.71 -8.66
C ARG A 298 -26.87 23.35 -7.67
N VAL A 299 -25.57 23.25 -7.93
CA VAL A 299 -24.53 23.91 -7.10
C VAL A 299 -24.71 25.42 -7.14
N HIS A 300 -24.93 26.00 -8.33
CA HIS A 300 -25.18 27.43 -8.49
C HIS A 300 -26.43 27.90 -7.72
N ASN A 301 -27.53 27.13 -7.80
CA ASN A 301 -28.81 27.49 -7.18
C ASN A 301 -28.85 27.24 -5.65
N ALA A 302 -27.94 26.43 -5.09
CA ALA A 302 -27.93 26.10 -3.67
C ALA A 302 -27.56 27.29 -2.75
N GLY A 303 -26.90 28.34 -3.27
CA GLY A 303 -26.65 29.61 -2.57
C GLY A 303 -25.83 29.52 -1.27
N GLN A 304 -25.20 28.38 -0.97
CA GLN A 304 -24.24 28.22 0.13
C GLN A 304 -22.82 28.47 -0.38
N SER A 305 -21.87 28.82 0.50
CA SER A 305 -20.46 29.11 0.17
C SER A 305 -19.68 27.85 -0.28
N THR A 306 -20.05 27.29 -1.43
CA THR A 306 -19.20 26.40 -2.24
C THR A 306 -18.14 27.19 -3.03
N ASP A 307 -17.91 28.45 -2.65
CA ASP A 307 -16.94 29.37 -3.23
C ASP A 307 -15.57 28.69 -3.33
N GLY A 308 -15.04 28.63 -4.56
CA GLY A 308 -13.74 28.03 -4.87
C GLY A 308 -13.77 26.57 -5.34
N PHE A 309 -14.83 25.80 -5.08
CA PHE A 309 -14.92 24.38 -5.52
C PHE A 309 -15.95 24.13 -6.62
N ALA A 310 -16.89 25.05 -6.87
CA ALA A 310 -17.93 24.84 -7.88
C ALA A 310 -17.36 24.58 -9.29
N LEU A 311 -16.30 25.31 -9.68
CA LEU A 311 -15.65 25.14 -10.97
C LEU A 311 -15.03 23.73 -11.09
N THR A 312 -14.20 23.33 -10.14
CA THR A 312 -13.51 22.03 -10.18
C THR A 312 -14.44 20.86 -9.89
N GLY A 313 -15.51 21.07 -9.13
CA GLY A 313 -16.50 20.05 -8.80
C GLY A 313 -17.44 19.71 -9.95
N THR A 314 -17.60 20.59 -10.95
CA THR A 314 -18.61 20.42 -12.00
C THR A 314 -18.06 20.54 -13.43
N ALA A 315 -16.79 20.90 -13.62
CA ALA A 315 -16.19 20.95 -14.94
C ALA A 315 -16.00 19.54 -15.55
N GLY A 316 -16.42 19.37 -16.81
CA GLY A 316 -16.27 18.12 -17.54
C GLY A 316 -14.82 17.65 -17.67
N SER A 317 -13.86 18.55 -17.89
CA SER A 317 -12.43 18.19 -17.97
C SER A 317 -11.84 17.66 -16.67
N VAL A 318 -12.45 18.00 -15.52
CA VAL A 318 -12.00 17.54 -14.20
C VAL A 318 -12.46 16.11 -13.92
N ILE A 319 -13.38 15.54 -14.71
CA ILE A 319 -13.80 14.15 -14.58
C ILE A 319 -12.61 13.19 -14.77
N SER A 320 -11.91 13.28 -15.90
CA SER A 320 -10.67 12.52 -16.12
C SER A 320 -9.50 13.07 -15.31
N GLY A 321 -9.36 14.40 -15.25
CA GLY A 321 -8.22 15.05 -14.59
C GLY A 321 -8.14 14.79 -13.08
N ARG A 322 -9.27 14.64 -12.39
CA ARG A 322 -9.29 14.35 -10.95
C ARG A 322 -8.83 12.93 -10.65
N ILE A 323 -9.14 11.96 -11.50
CA ILE A 323 -8.59 10.60 -11.40
C ILE A 323 -7.06 10.68 -11.51
N SER A 324 -6.53 11.28 -12.58
CA SER A 324 -5.08 11.42 -12.73
C SER A 324 -4.43 12.14 -11.56
N TYR A 325 -5.05 13.21 -11.04
CA TYR A 325 -4.55 13.94 -9.87
C TYR A 325 -4.52 13.08 -8.60
N THR A 326 -5.60 12.36 -8.31
CA THR A 326 -5.75 11.57 -7.08
C THR A 326 -4.81 10.38 -7.04
N PHE A 327 -4.61 9.68 -8.17
CA PHE A 327 -3.71 8.53 -8.25
C PHE A 327 -2.27 8.91 -8.64
N GLY A 328 -2.04 10.15 -9.04
CA GLY A 328 -0.73 10.65 -9.50
C GLY A 328 -0.33 10.12 -10.88
N PHE A 329 -1.28 9.91 -11.79
CA PHE A 329 -0.99 9.48 -13.16
C PHE A 329 -0.47 10.62 -14.03
N GLU A 330 0.46 10.31 -14.94
CA GLU A 330 1.13 11.29 -15.81
C GLU A 330 0.83 11.08 -17.30
N GLY A 331 -0.06 10.14 -17.66
CA GLY A 331 -0.52 9.94 -19.03
C GLY A 331 -1.66 10.89 -19.44
N PRO A 332 -2.17 10.77 -20.69
CA PRO A 332 -3.26 11.62 -21.18
C PRO A 332 -4.52 11.50 -20.32
N ALA A 333 -5.15 12.64 -19.98
CA ALA A 333 -6.40 12.68 -19.20
C ALA A 333 -7.50 13.37 -20.00
N VAL A 334 -8.38 12.61 -20.66
CA VAL A 334 -9.36 13.10 -21.64
C VAL A 334 -10.78 12.73 -21.21
N SER A 335 -11.65 13.74 -21.18
CA SER A 335 -13.10 13.55 -21.03
C SER A 335 -13.78 13.77 -22.38
N VAL A 336 -14.59 12.83 -22.82
CA VAL A 336 -15.20 12.79 -24.15
C VAL A 336 -16.71 12.84 -24.06
N ASP A 337 -17.33 13.69 -24.87
CA ASP A 337 -18.78 13.72 -25.07
C ASP A 337 -19.12 13.51 -26.55
N THR A 338 -19.58 12.30 -26.85
CA THR A 338 -20.21 11.91 -28.11
C THR A 338 -21.60 11.33 -27.83
N ALA A 339 -22.26 11.84 -26.78
CA ALA A 339 -23.51 11.32 -26.25
C ALA A 339 -23.43 9.82 -25.91
N CYS A 340 -24.30 8.99 -26.49
CA CYS A 340 -24.46 7.58 -26.17
C CYS A 340 -23.22 6.74 -26.52
N SER A 341 -22.38 7.18 -27.47
CA SER A 341 -21.14 6.50 -27.85
C SER A 341 -19.93 6.85 -27.00
N SER A 342 -20.05 7.78 -26.05
CA SER A 342 -18.91 8.37 -25.31
C SER A 342 -17.93 7.35 -24.73
N SER A 343 -18.40 6.31 -24.04
CA SER A 343 -17.52 5.30 -23.44
C SER A 343 -16.78 4.43 -24.46
N LEU A 344 -17.40 4.07 -25.59
CA LEU A 344 -16.69 3.32 -26.64
C LEU A 344 -15.69 4.19 -27.40
N VAL A 345 -16.00 5.48 -27.60
CA VAL A 345 -15.03 6.43 -28.16
C VAL A 345 -13.86 6.61 -27.20
N ALA A 346 -14.12 6.72 -25.89
CA ALA A 346 -13.07 6.78 -24.88
C ALA A 346 -12.18 5.52 -24.89
N LEU A 347 -12.77 4.32 -24.99
CA LEU A 347 -12.02 3.07 -25.14
C LEU A 347 -11.21 3.03 -26.45
N HIS A 348 -11.78 3.50 -27.56
CA HIS A 348 -11.06 3.60 -28.83
C HIS A 348 -9.83 4.50 -28.70
N LEU A 349 -9.97 5.69 -28.11
CA LEU A 349 -8.86 6.62 -27.89
C LEU A 349 -7.79 6.04 -26.96
N ALA A 350 -8.19 5.34 -25.90
CA ALA A 350 -7.26 4.63 -25.01
C ALA A 350 -6.46 3.57 -25.77
N CYS A 351 -7.11 2.77 -26.63
CA CYS A 351 -6.43 1.79 -27.47
C CYS A 351 -5.42 2.45 -28.42
N GLN A 352 -5.77 3.60 -29.02
CA GLN A 352 -4.85 4.34 -29.89
C GLN A 352 -3.64 4.88 -29.11
N ALA A 353 -3.85 5.48 -27.93
CA ALA A 353 -2.78 6.00 -27.08
C ALA A 353 -1.81 4.89 -26.63
N LEU A 354 -2.33 3.70 -26.28
CA LEU A 354 -1.51 2.54 -25.94
C LEU A 354 -0.67 2.05 -27.13
N ARG A 355 -1.28 1.95 -28.33
CA ARG A 355 -0.57 1.54 -29.56
C ARG A 355 0.49 2.56 -30.00
N ALA A 356 0.22 3.84 -29.76
CA ALA A 356 1.16 4.93 -30.02
C ALA A 356 2.27 5.04 -28.96
N GLY A 357 2.15 4.34 -27.83
CA GLY A 357 3.11 4.43 -26.73
C GLY A 357 3.01 5.71 -25.91
N GLU A 358 1.90 6.45 -26.00
CA GLU A 358 1.64 7.66 -25.20
C GLU A 358 1.34 7.33 -23.73
N CYS A 359 0.89 6.10 -23.47
CA CYS A 359 0.72 5.55 -22.13
C CYS A 359 1.13 4.07 -22.08
N SER A 360 1.43 3.59 -20.87
CA SER A 360 1.71 2.16 -20.61
C SER A 360 0.46 1.37 -20.25
N MET A 361 -0.48 2.02 -19.57
CA MET A 361 -1.82 1.51 -19.25
C MET A 361 -2.82 2.66 -19.40
N ALA A 362 -4.11 2.34 -19.51
CA ALA A 362 -5.15 3.35 -19.52
C ALA A 362 -6.41 2.88 -18.79
N LEU A 363 -7.02 3.79 -18.04
CA LEU A 363 -8.41 3.68 -17.61
C LEU A 363 -9.31 4.16 -18.74
N ALA A 364 -10.28 3.35 -19.14
CA ALA A 364 -11.23 3.65 -20.20
C ALA A 364 -12.66 3.28 -19.79
N GLY A 365 -13.59 4.22 -19.88
CA GLY A 365 -14.95 3.95 -19.40
C GLY A 365 -15.93 5.09 -19.65
N GLY A 366 -17.01 5.12 -18.89
CA GLY A 366 -17.95 6.22 -18.92
C GLY A 366 -18.88 6.28 -17.72
N VAL A 367 -19.51 7.44 -17.56
CA VAL A 367 -20.34 7.78 -16.41
C VAL A 367 -21.58 8.54 -16.85
N THR A 368 -22.69 8.29 -16.17
CA THR A 368 -23.90 9.10 -16.25
C THR A 368 -24.61 9.05 -14.91
N VAL A 369 -24.86 10.22 -14.33
CA VAL A 369 -25.78 10.43 -13.20
C VAL A 369 -26.65 11.64 -13.51
N MET A 370 -27.96 11.45 -13.55
CA MET A 370 -28.96 12.47 -13.80
C MET A 370 -29.25 13.25 -12.50
N SER A 371 -28.61 14.39 -12.30
CA SER A 371 -28.88 15.22 -11.12
C SER A 371 -30.20 15.99 -11.22
N SER A 372 -30.71 16.17 -12.44
CA SER A 372 -31.95 16.84 -12.78
C SER A 372 -32.83 15.96 -13.69
N PRO A 373 -34.16 16.21 -13.75
CA PRO A 373 -35.04 15.47 -14.64
C PRO A 373 -35.02 15.99 -16.10
N GLY A 374 -34.07 16.87 -16.44
CA GLY A 374 -34.09 17.61 -17.73
C GLY A 374 -34.11 16.71 -18.96
N ALA A 375 -33.35 15.60 -18.94
CA ALA A 375 -33.33 14.64 -20.04
C ALA A 375 -34.69 13.97 -20.28
N PHE A 376 -35.43 13.66 -19.21
CA PHE A 376 -36.79 13.10 -19.32
C PHE A 376 -37.78 14.12 -19.89
N VAL A 377 -37.71 15.37 -19.45
CA VAL A 377 -38.58 16.46 -19.94
C VAL A 377 -38.33 16.71 -21.43
N GLU A 378 -37.08 16.84 -21.84
CA GLU A 378 -36.71 17.14 -23.23
C GLU A 378 -37.08 16.00 -24.18
N PHE A 379 -36.80 14.74 -23.81
CA PHE A 379 -37.16 13.60 -24.65
C PHE A 379 -38.66 13.30 -24.65
N SER A 380 -39.40 13.74 -23.61
CA SER A 380 -40.86 13.67 -23.64
C SER A 380 -41.45 14.59 -24.72
N ARG A 381 -40.92 15.81 -24.89
CA ARG A 381 -41.31 16.70 -26.00
C ARG A 381 -41.12 16.04 -27.37
N GLN A 382 -40.03 15.29 -27.51
CA GLN A 382 -39.65 14.63 -28.76
C GLN A 382 -40.36 13.29 -28.97
N ARG A 383 -41.20 12.86 -28.02
CA ARG A 383 -41.86 11.54 -28.03
C ARG A 383 -40.86 10.40 -28.19
N GLY A 384 -39.67 10.56 -27.59
CA GLY A 384 -38.56 9.62 -27.72
C GLY A 384 -38.44 8.60 -26.59
N LEU A 385 -39.24 8.71 -25.53
CA LEU A 385 -39.21 7.81 -24.37
C LEU A 385 -40.24 6.70 -24.51
N ALA A 386 -39.89 5.51 -24.02
CA ALA A 386 -40.88 4.46 -23.78
C ALA A 386 -41.82 4.89 -22.64
N ALA A 387 -43.12 4.70 -22.82
CA ALA A 387 -44.10 5.14 -21.80
C ALA A 387 -43.92 4.38 -20.47
N ASP A 388 -43.56 3.11 -20.54
CA ASP A 388 -43.27 2.25 -19.39
C ASP A 388 -41.84 2.40 -18.84
N GLY A 389 -40.95 3.11 -19.56
CA GLY A 389 -39.56 3.33 -19.21
C GLY A 389 -38.58 2.20 -19.59
N HIS A 390 -39.01 1.17 -20.34
CA HIS A 390 -38.16 0.03 -20.73
C HIS A 390 -37.64 0.16 -22.16
N CYS A 391 -36.37 -0.23 -22.38
CA CYS A 391 -35.82 -0.38 -23.73
C CYS A 391 -36.21 -1.75 -24.29
N LYS A 392 -37.26 -1.79 -25.12
CA LYS A 392 -37.78 -3.01 -25.75
C LYS A 392 -37.04 -3.33 -27.06
N ALA A 393 -35.73 -3.52 -26.96
CA ALA A 393 -34.81 -3.60 -28.09
C ALA A 393 -35.21 -4.68 -29.12
N PHE A 394 -35.39 -4.26 -30.37
CA PHE A 394 -35.76 -5.11 -31.52
C PHE A 394 -37.11 -5.84 -31.39
N SER A 395 -37.94 -5.46 -30.43
CA SER A 395 -39.29 -6.00 -30.21
C SER A 395 -40.32 -5.32 -31.11
N ALA A 396 -41.42 -6.01 -31.43
CA ALA A 396 -42.59 -5.41 -32.05
C ALA A 396 -43.23 -4.31 -31.17
N ALA A 397 -43.01 -4.38 -29.85
CA ALA A 397 -43.51 -3.41 -28.88
C ALA A 397 -42.58 -2.19 -28.68
N ALA A 398 -41.50 -2.05 -29.45
CA ALA A 398 -40.56 -0.94 -29.36
C ALA A 398 -41.23 0.43 -29.61
N ASP A 399 -41.30 1.27 -28.57
CA ASP A 399 -42.00 2.55 -28.55
C ASP A 399 -41.11 3.74 -28.13
N GLY A 400 -39.83 3.51 -27.80
CA GLY A 400 -38.90 4.55 -27.36
C GLY A 400 -37.81 4.04 -26.43
N THR A 401 -36.99 4.95 -25.93
CA THR A 401 -35.89 4.63 -25.00
C THR A 401 -36.35 4.72 -23.54
N GLY A 402 -35.89 3.79 -22.72
CA GLY A 402 -35.86 3.93 -21.26
C GLY A 402 -34.54 4.56 -20.82
N TRP A 403 -34.56 5.65 -20.04
CA TRP A 403 -33.30 6.25 -19.55
C TRP A 403 -32.75 5.49 -18.34
N GLY A 404 -31.43 5.33 -18.32
CA GLY A 404 -30.69 4.72 -17.23
C GLY A 404 -29.49 5.56 -16.81
N GLU A 405 -29.00 5.29 -15.60
CA GLU A 405 -27.73 5.78 -15.07
C GLU A 405 -26.71 4.67 -15.03
N GLY A 406 -25.43 5.01 -14.93
CA GLY A 406 -24.41 3.98 -14.78
C GLY A 406 -23.00 4.52 -14.78
N VAL A 407 -22.10 3.71 -14.24
CA VAL A 407 -20.66 3.93 -14.27
C VAL A 407 -20.00 2.62 -14.66
N GLY A 408 -19.09 2.65 -15.62
CA GLY A 408 -18.25 1.50 -15.95
C GLY A 408 -16.85 1.97 -16.26
N MET A 409 -15.85 1.22 -15.80
CA MET A 409 -14.44 1.50 -16.03
C MET A 409 -13.70 0.21 -16.33
N LEU A 410 -12.79 0.27 -17.29
CA LEU A 410 -11.89 -0.79 -17.71
C LEU A 410 -10.46 -0.31 -17.49
N LEU A 411 -9.58 -1.18 -17.01
CA LEU A 411 -8.14 -0.98 -17.08
C LEU A 411 -7.60 -1.80 -18.24
N VAL A 412 -6.94 -1.11 -19.17
CA VAL A 412 -6.42 -1.69 -20.40
C VAL A 412 -4.94 -1.42 -20.57
N GLU A 413 -4.23 -2.39 -21.16
CA GLU A 413 -2.84 -2.25 -21.57
C GLU A 413 -2.57 -3.09 -22.83
N ARG A 414 -1.39 -2.96 -23.43
CA ARG A 414 -1.01 -3.84 -24.54
C ARG A 414 -0.96 -5.29 -24.07
N LEU A 415 -1.45 -6.25 -24.86
CA LEU A 415 -1.42 -7.66 -24.46
C LEU A 415 -0.01 -8.15 -24.11
N SER A 416 1.00 -7.70 -24.87
CA SER A 416 2.42 -7.99 -24.60
C SER A 416 2.89 -7.44 -23.25
N ASP A 417 2.35 -6.29 -22.83
CA ASP A 417 2.65 -5.67 -21.54
C ASP A 417 1.96 -6.43 -20.40
N ALA A 418 0.71 -6.85 -20.59
CA ALA A 418 -0.01 -7.67 -19.61
C ALA A 418 0.74 -8.97 -19.30
N HIS A 419 1.18 -9.69 -20.34
CA HIS A 419 2.01 -10.90 -20.17
C HIS A 419 3.35 -10.61 -19.51
N ARG A 420 4.05 -9.54 -19.92
CA ARG A 420 5.32 -9.13 -19.31
C ARG A 420 5.17 -8.79 -17.83
N ASN A 421 4.09 -8.11 -17.47
CA ASN A 421 3.81 -7.67 -16.11
C ASN A 421 3.21 -8.79 -15.25
N GLY A 422 2.73 -9.88 -15.87
CA GLY A 422 2.01 -10.96 -15.20
C GLY A 422 0.59 -10.55 -14.77
N HIS A 423 -0.03 -9.62 -15.50
CA HIS A 423 -1.39 -9.19 -15.25
C HIS A 423 -2.37 -10.14 -15.93
N ARG A 424 -3.45 -10.48 -15.21
CA ARG A 424 -4.52 -11.35 -15.73
C ARG A 424 -5.26 -10.67 -16.87
N VAL A 425 -5.47 -11.40 -17.97
CA VAL A 425 -6.27 -10.94 -19.11
C VAL A 425 -7.71 -11.42 -18.97
N LEU A 426 -8.68 -10.49 -18.87
CA LEU A 426 -10.10 -10.81 -18.79
C LEU A 426 -10.73 -11.04 -20.17
N ALA A 427 -10.29 -10.25 -21.14
CA ALA A 427 -10.66 -10.32 -22.56
C ALA A 427 -9.69 -9.44 -23.37
N VAL A 428 -9.77 -9.52 -24.69
CA VAL A 428 -8.93 -8.75 -25.61
C VAL A 428 -9.78 -7.86 -26.51
N VAL A 429 -9.46 -6.58 -26.57
CA VAL A 429 -9.95 -5.67 -27.61
C VAL A 429 -9.10 -5.89 -28.86
N ARG A 430 -9.66 -6.60 -29.84
CA ARG A 430 -8.98 -6.95 -31.09
C ARG A 430 -8.96 -5.81 -32.09
N GLY A 431 -10.06 -5.07 -32.19
CA GLY A 431 -10.16 -3.92 -33.07
C GLY A 431 -11.30 -3.01 -32.66
N SER A 432 -11.22 -1.75 -33.07
CA SER A 432 -12.28 -0.77 -32.87
C SER A 432 -12.26 0.26 -33.98
N ALA A 433 -13.42 0.86 -34.25
CA ALA A 433 -13.55 1.96 -35.20
C ALA A 433 -14.59 2.98 -34.71
N VAL A 434 -14.40 4.24 -35.11
CA VAL A 434 -15.31 5.35 -34.87
C VAL A 434 -15.57 6.07 -36.20
N ASN A 435 -16.82 6.42 -36.50
CA ASN A 435 -17.17 7.24 -37.66
C ASN A 435 -18.34 8.21 -37.37
N GLN A 436 -18.86 8.85 -38.41
CA GLN A 436 -19.97 9.79 -38.34
C GLN A 436 -21.04 9.46 -39.40
N ASP A 437 -22.31 9.64 -39.03
CA ASP A 437 -23.49 9.48 -39.89
C ASP A 437 -23.53 10.45 -41.09
N GLY A 438 -22.86 11.59 -40.98
CA GLY A 438 -22.82 12.67 -41.97
C GLY A 438 -24.14 13.42 -42.05
N ALA A 439 -24.52 13.81 -43.27
CA ALA A 439 -25.81 14.44 -43.55
C ALA A 439 -26.93 13.37 -43.60
N SER A 440 -27.36 12.89 -42.44
CA SER A 440 -28.51 11.99 -42.28
C SER A 440 -29.85 12.74 -42.38
N ASN A 441 -30.98 12.01 -42.29
CA ASN A 441 -32.32 12.57 -42.44
C ASN A 441 -32.82 13.30 -41.16
N GLY A 442 -31.99 14.22 -40.67
CA GLY A 442 -32.16 14.92 -39.39
C GLY A 442 -30.97 14.64 -38.46
N LEU A 443 -30.56 15.64 -37.67
CA LEU A 443 -29.36 15.57 -36.83
C LEU A 443 -29.32 14.33 -35.91
N THR A 444 -30.49 13.91 -35.43
CA THR A 444 -30.66 12.80 -34.49
C THR A 444 -31.06 11.48 -35.17
N ALA A 445 -31.25 11.48 -36.50
CA ALA A 445 -31.65 10.29 -37.24
C ALA A 445 -30.41 9.42 -37.56
N PRO A 446 -30.40 8.13 -37.18
CA PRO A 446 -29.26 7.25 -37.44
C PRO A 446 -29.10 6.92 -38.93
N ASN A 447 -27.89 6.52 -39.34
CA ASN A 447 -27.60 6.15 -40.73
C ASN A 447 -27.09 4.71 -40.88
N GLY A 448 -27.93 3.82 -41.42
CA GLY A 448 -27.58 2.41 -41.65
C GLY A 448 -26.29 2.18 -42.46
N PRO A 449 -26.08 2.85 -43.60
CA PRO A 449 -24.81 2.75 -44.34
C PRO A 449 -23.57 3.15 -43.52
N SER A 450 -23.67 4.16 -42.65
CA SER A 450 -22.59 4.56 -41.74
C SER A 450 -22.31 3.51 -40.68
N GLN A 451 -23.36 2.89 -40.11
CA GLN A 451 -23.22 1.77 -39.18
C GLN A 451 -22.55 0.56 -39.84
N GLN A 452 -22.94 0.21 -41.08
CA GLN A 452 -22.25 -0.85 -41.83
C GLN A 452 -20.77 -0.53 -42.05
N ARG A 453 -20.43 0.73 -42.36
CA ARG A 453 -19.03 1.15 -42.56
C ARG A 453 -18.21 1.05 -41.28
N VAL A 454 -18.73 1.46 -40.12
CA VAL A 454 -17.99 1.36 -38.85
C VAL A 454 -17.76 -0.09 -38.45
N ILE A 455 -18.75 -0.97 -38.67
CA ILE A 455 -18.60 -2.42 -38.45
C ILE A 455 -17.49 -2.99 -39.32
N ARG A 456 -17.54 -2.77 -40.65
CA ARG A 456 -16.51 -3.24 -41.58
C ARG A 456 -15.12 -2.70 -41.25
N GLN A 457 -15.02 -1.44 -40.82
CA GLN A 457 -13.75 -0.85 -40.43
C GLN A 457 -13.20 -1.46 -39.13
N ALA A 458 -14.04 -1.74 -38.14
CA ALA A 458 -13.63 -2.39 -36.90
C ALA A 458 -13.13 -3.83 -37.15
N LEU A 459 -13.81 -4.58 -38.02
CA LEU A 459 -13.37 -5.89 -38.49
C LEU A 459 -12.03 -5.82 -39.23
N ALA A 460 -11.88 -4.86 -40.15
CA ALA A 460 -10.62 -4.62 -40.85
C ALA A 460 -9.47 -4.28 -39.89
N ASN A 461 -9.73 -3.41 -38.89
CA ASN A 461 -8.76 -3.05 -37.86
C ASN A 461 -8.40 -4.23 -36.93
N ALA A 462 -9.29 -5.21 -36.79
CA ALA A 462 -9.05 -6.44 -36.04
C ALA A 462 -8.34 -7.54 -36.87
N GLY A 463 -8.27 -7.39 -38.19
CA GLY A 463 -7.83 -8.43 -39.11
C GLY A 463 -8.79 -9.61 -39.20
N LEU A 464 -10.10 -9.38 -39.04
CA LEU A 464 -11.14 -10.41 -38.97
C LEU A 464 -12.17 -10.27 -40.08
N SER A 465 -12.82 -11.38 -40.42
CA SER A 465 -14.00 -11.43 -41.26
C SER A 465 -15.29 -11.31 -40.43
N ALA A 466 -16.42 -11.10 -41.09
CA ALA A 466 -17.72 -11.03 -40.42
C ALA A 466 -18.13 -12.39 -39.78
N GLY A 467 -17.71 -13.51 -40.39
CA GLY A 467 -17.96 -14.85 -39.89
C GLY A 467 -17.23 -15.18 -38.58
N ASP A 468 -16.12 -14.48 -38.32
CA ASP A 468 -15.34 -14.66 -37.10
C ASP A 468 -16.04 -14.19 -35.83
N VAL A 469 -17.11 -13.40 -35.92
CA VAL A 469 -17.83 -12.85 -34.76
C VAL A 469 -19.11 -13.66 -34.50
N ASP A 470 -19.31 -14.09 -33.25
CA ASP A 470 -20.41 -14.96 -32.84
C ASP A 470 -21.65 -14.17 -32.40
N ALA A 471 -21.43 -13.04 -31.73
CA ALA A 471 -22.50 -12.26 -31.10
C ALA A 471 -22.26 -10.75 -31.24
N VAL A 472 -23.34 -9.97 -31.22
CA VAL A 472 -23.29 -8.51 -31.12
C VAL A 472 -24.15 -8.03 -29.95
N GLU A 473 -23.50 -7.33 -29.03
CA GLU A 473 -24.15 -6.45 -28.07
C GLU A 473 -24.42 -5.11 -28.75
N ALA A 474 -25.69 -4.89 -29.09
CA ALA A 474 -26.11 -3.80 -29.95
C ALA A 474 -26.34 -2.48 -29.20
N HIS A 475 -26.46 -1.41 -29.98
CA HIS A 475 -26.96 -0.14 -29.46
C HIS A 475 -28.42 -0.26 -29.02
N GLY A 476 -29.30 -0.94 -29.78
CA GLY A 476 -30.60 -1.49 -29.36
C GLY A 476 -31.35 -0.67 -28.32
N THR A 477 -31.84 0.51 -28.70
CA THR A 477 -32.46 1.46 -27.76
C THR A 477 -33.95 1.25 -27.57
N GLY A 478 -34.57 0.31 -28.29
CA GLY A 478 -36.02 0.10 -28.24
C GLY A 478 -36.78 1.16 -29.05
N THR A 479 -36.11 1.86 -29.97
CA THR A 479 -36.73 2.92 -30.77
C THR A 479 -37.31 2.36 -32.06
N THR A 480 -38.53 2.78 -32.40
CA THR A 480 -39.27 2.30 -33.59
C THR A 480 -38.49 2.52 -34.90
N LEU A 481 -37.68 3.58 -35.00
CA LEU A 481 -36.86 3.89 -36.17
C LEU A 481 -35.42 3.34 -36.08
N GLY A 482 -34.78 3.47 -34.92
CA GLY A 482 -33.36 3.13 -34.77
C GLY A 482 -33.09 1.64 -34.80
N ASP A 483 -33.92 0.85 -34.13
CA ASP A 483 -33.71 -0.60 -34.03
C ASP A 483 -33.78 -1.29 -35.41
N PRO A 484 -34.72 -0.97 -36.32
CA PRO A 484 -34.70 -1.53 -37.67
C PRO A 484 -33.47 -1.14 -38.50
N ILE A 485 -32.99 0.10 -38.35
CA ILE A 485 -31.80 0.59 -39.07
C ILE A 485 -30.55 -0.17 -38.62
N GLU A 486 -30.40 -0.40 -37.32
CA GLU A 486 -29.29 -1.17 -36.76
C GLU A 486 -29.36 -2.65 -37.16
N ALA A 487 -30.53 -3.30 -37.02
CA ALA A 487 -30.70 -4.69 -37.39
C ALA A 487 -30.40 -4.92 -38.88
N GLN A 488 -30.83 -4.01 -39.76
CA GLN A 488 -30.50 -4.07 -41.19
C GLN A 488 -29.00 -3.88 -41.45
N ALA A 489 -28.31 -3.01 -40.70
CA ALA A 489 -26.87 -2.85 -40.82
C ALA A 489 -26.11 -4.12 -40.43
N LEU A 490 -26.56 -4.81 -39.38
CA LEU A 490 -26.02 -6.10 -38.93
C LEU A 490 -26.31 -7.22 -39.94
N LEU A 491 -27.54 -7.32 -40.45
CA LEU A 491 -27.91 -8.27 -41.51
C LEU A 491 -27.05 -8.07 -42.77
N ALA A 492 -26.81 -6.82 -43.17
CA ALA A 492 -26.01 -6.48 -44.36
C ALA A 492 -24.48 -6.57 -44.15
N THR A 493 -24.04 -6.91 -42.94
CA THR A 493 -22.62 -7.13 -42.61
C THR A 493 -22.44 -8.54 -42.06
N TYR A 494 -22.67 -8.72 -40.76
CA TYR A 494 -22.54 -9.99 -40.06
C TYR A 494 -23.46 -11.10 -40.57
N GLY A 495 -24.67 -10.75 -41.02
CA GLY A 495 -25.67 -11.72 -41.48
C GLY A 495 -25.39 -12.34 -42.85
N GLN A 496 -24.36 -11.88 -43.57
CA GLN A 496 -24.00 -12.37 -44.90
C GLN A 496 -22.93 -13.48 -44.82
N ASP A 497 -22.95 -14.39 -45.80
CA ASP A 497 -21.92 -15.42 -46.04
C ASP A 497 -21.59 -16.35 -44.84
N ARG A 498 -22.52 -16.55 -43.89
CA ARG A 498 -22.33 -17.40 -42.69
C ARG A 498 -22.57 -18.91 -42.89
N ALA A 499 -22.36 -19.44 -44.09
CA ALA A 499 -22.67 -20.86 -44.37
C ALA A 499 -21.78 -21.80 -43.55
N GLY A 500 -22.36 -22.49 -42.55
CA GLY A 500 -21.65 -23.46 -41.69
C GLY A 500 -21.17 -22.94 -40.33
N GLU A 501 -21.31 -21.64 -40.05
CA GLU A 501 -20.79 -20.99 -38.82
C GLU A 501 -21.88 -20.63 -37.78
N GLY A 502 -23.14 -20.99 -38.06
CA GLY A 502 -24.30 -20.61 -37.23
C GLY A 502 -24.71 -19.14 -37.40
N PRO A 503 -25.85 -18.74 -36.82
CA PRO A 503 -26.31 -17.35 -36.87
C PRO A 503 -25.42 -16.44 -36.02
N LEU A 504 -25.42 -15.14 -36.33
CA LEU A 504 -24.96 -14.12 -35.39
C LEU A 504 -26.02 -13.93 -34.31
N TRP A 505 -25.63 -14.03 -33.05
CA TRP A 505 -26.51 -13.75 -31.91
C TRP A 505 -26.60 -12.25 -31.64
N LEU A 506 -27.80 -11.74 -31.39
CA LEU A 506 -28.07 -10.31 -31.19
C LEU A 506 -28.83 -10.07 -29.89
N GLY A 507 -28.36 -9.13 -29.08
CA GLY A 507 -29.08 -8.67 -27.88
C GLY A 507 -28.67 -7.26 -27.45
N SER A 508 -29.33 -6.74 -26.41
CA SER A 508 -28.90 -5.50 -25.76
C SER A 508 -29.12 -5.49 -24.25
N VAL A 509 -28.09 -5.09 -23.50
CA VAL A 509 -28.11 -4.92 -22.04
C VAL A 509 -29.06 -3.83 -21.58
N LYS A 510 -29.46 -2.92 -22.49
CA LYS A 510 -30.40 -1.84 -22.19
C LYS A 510 -31.79 -2.37 -21.83
N SER A 511 -32.10 -3.59 -22.25
CA SER A 511 -33.33 -4.27 -21.83
C SER A 511 -33.34 -4.62 -20.34
N ASN A 512 -32.18 -4.73 -19.68
CA ASN A 512 -32.08 -5.00 -18.25
C ASN A 512 -31.97 -3.71 -17.41
N VAL A 513 -31.14 -2.76 -17.84
CA VAL A 513 -30.74 -1.60 -17.01
C VAL A 513 -31.12 -0.23 -17.60
N GLY A 514 -31.88 -0.23 -18.69
CA GLY A 514 -32.18 0.98 -19.46
C GLY A 514 -30.96 1.50 -20.21
N HIS A 515 -31.14 2.63 -20.90
CA HIS A 515 -30.08 3.29 -21.63
C HIS A 515 -29.22 4.14 -20.69
N THR A 516 -28.07 3.61 -20.27
CA THR A 516 -27.10 4.27 -19.36
C THR A 516 -26.27 5.39 -20.01
N GLN A 517 -26.81 6.02 -21.06
CA GLN A 517 -26.26 7.17 -21.77
C GLN A 517 -24.75 7.05 -22.08
N ALA A 518 -23.90 7.91 -21.52
CA ALA A 518 -22.47 7.91 -21.81
C ALA A 518 -21.75 6.65 -21.30
N ALA A 519 -22.33 5.93 -20.34
CA ALA A 519 -21.85 4.63 -19.85
C ALA A 519 -22.40 3.41 -20.65
N ALA A 520 -23.26 3.62 -21.65
CA ALA A 520 -23.93 2.53 -22.37
C ALA A 520 -22.96 1.60 -23.11
N GLY A 521 -21.92 2.17 -23.71
CA GLY A 521 -20.88 1.41 -24.41
C GLY A 521 -20.13 0.46 -23.48
N VAL A 522 -19.62 0.98 -22.36
CA VAL A 522 -18.87 0.19 -21.39
C VAL A 522 -19.75 -0.84 -20.67
N ALA A 523 -21.05 -0.56 -20.45
CA ALA A 523 -22.00 -1.56 -19.94
C ALA A 523 -22.08 -2.78 -20.89
N GLY A 524 -22.15 -2.53 -22.19
CA GLY A 524 -22.13 -3.59 -23.20
C GLY A 524 -20.80 -4.36 -23.23
N VAL A 525 -19.66 -3.67 -23.09
CA VAL A 525 -18.35 -4.33 -22.99
C VAL A 525 -18.28 -5.23 -21.76
N ILE A 526 -18.65 -4.73 -20.57
CA ILE A 526 -18.60 -5.53 -19.33
C ILE A 526 -19.51 -6.76 -19.44
N LYS A 527 -20.74 -6.62 -19.96
CA LYS A 527 -21.63 -7.77 -20.23
C LYS A 527 -20.94 -8.80 -21.10
N MET A 528 -20.32 -8.39 -22.21
CA MET A 528 -19.70 -9.33 -23.15
C MET A 528 -18.41 -9.95 -22.60
N VAL A 529 -17.63 -9.23 -21.79
CA VAL A 529 -16.48 -9.81 -21.06
C VAL A 529 -16.97 -10.89 -20.10
N MET A 530 -18.05 -10.66 -19.36
CA MET A 530 -18.64 -11.68 -18.48
C MET A 530 -19.20 -12.86 -19.28
N ALA A 531 -19.88 -12.63 -20.39
CA ALA A 531 -20.37 -13.68 -21.28
C ALA A 531 -19.24 -14.59 -21.82
N LEU A 532 -18.10 -14.00 -22.21
CA LEU A 532 -16.90 -14.75 -22.62
C LEU A 532 -16.38 -15.63 -21.49
N ARG A 533 -16.26 -15.07 -20.27
CA ARG A 533 -15.74 -15.78 -19.10
C ARG A 533 -16.65 -16.93 -18.65
N HIS A 534 -17.97 -16.74 -18.72
CA HIS A 534 -18.95 -17.76 -18.34
C HIS A 534 -19.33 -18.70 -19.48
N GLY A 535 -18.92 -18.43 -20.73
CA GLY A 535 -19.29 -19.22 -21.90
C GLY A 535 -20.80 -19.30 -22.10
N LEU A 536 -21.48 -18.17 -21.92
CA LEU A 536 -22.94 -18.08 -21.95
C LEU A 536 -23.38 -16.75 -22.54
N LEU A 537 -24.35 -16.77 -23.45
CA LEU A 537 -25.00 -15.57 -24.00
C LEU A 537 -26.40 -15.42 -23.34
N PRO A 538 -26.58 -14.46 -22.42
CA PRO A 538 -27.87 -14.24 -21.76
C PRO A 538 -28.92 -13.69 -22.73
N ARG A 539 -30.19 -14.02 -22.49
CA ARG A 539 -31.31 -13.48 -23.27
C ARG A 539 -31.43 -11.95 -23.16
N THR A 540 -31.95 -11.32 -24.20
CA THR A 540 -32.43 -9.92 -24.17
C THR A 540 -33.89 -9.89 -23.70
N LEU A 541 -34.25 -8.94 -22.84
CA LEU A 541 -35.59 -8.86 -22.26
C LEU A 541 -36.59 -8.14 -23.18
N HIS A 542 -37.89 -8.32 -22.89
CA HIS A 542 -39.04 -7.65 -23.52
C HIS A 542 -39.24 -7.91 -25.03
N VAL A 543 -38.84 -9.09 -25.49
CA VAL A 543 -39.06 -9.55 -26.87
C VAL A 543 -40.11 -10.68 -26.86
N ASP A 544 -41.38 -10.30 -26.87
CA ASP A 544 -42.48 -11.27 -27.10
C ASP A 544 -42.51 -11.71 -28.57
N GLU A 545 -42.40 -10.73 -29.49
CA GLU A 545 -42.27 -10.94 -30.93
C GLU A 545 -41.18 -10.00 -31.49
N PRO A 546 -40.31 -10.46 -32.41
CA PRO A 546 -39.36 -9.59 -33.10
C PRO A 546 -40.05 -8.49 -33.92
N SER A 547 -39.39 -7.35 -34.08
CA SER A 547 -39.95 -6.21 -34.84
C SER A 547 -40.30 -6.61 -36.28
N PRO A 548 -41.53 -6.34 -36.76
CA PRO A 548 -41.95 -6.64 -38.12
C PRO A 548 -41.36 -5.68 -39.17
N HIS A 549 -40.66 -4.62 -38.73
CA HIS A 549 -39.99 -3.65 -39.58
C HIS A 549 -38.59 -4.11 -40.03
N VAL A 550 -38.19 -5.32 -39.64
CA VAL A 550 -36.92 -5.96 -40.01
C VAL A 550 -37.23 -7.25 -40.77
N ASP A 551 -36.61 -7.42 -41.94
CA ASP A 551 -36.63 -8.70 -42.65
C ASP A 551 -35.56 -9.62 -42.05
N TRP A 552 -35.91 -10.33 -40.98
CA TRP A 552 -35.04 -11.28 -40.30
C TRP A 552 -34.63 -12.47 -41.19
N SER A 553 -35.32 -12.70 -42.32
CA SER A 553 -34.98 -13.76 -43.27
C SER A 553 -33.86 -13.36 -44.26
N ALA A 554 -33.49 -12.08 -44.31
CA ALA A 554 -32.51 -11.53 -45.24
C ALA A 554 -31.04 -11.91 -44.91
N GLY A 555 -30.78 -12.52 -43.77
CA GLY A 555 -29.44 -12.91 -43.33
C GLY A 555 -29.48 -13.73 -42.04
N ALA A 556 -28.34 -14.33 -41.70
CA ALA A 556 -28.22 -15.23 -40.55
C ALA A 556 -27.96 -14.44 -39.25
N VAL A 557 -28.96 -13.68 -38.79
CA VAL A 557 -28.94 -12.98 -37.47
C VAL A 557 -30.13 -13.45 -36.65
N GLN A 558 -29.91 -13.82 -35.39
CA GLN A 558 -30.96 -14.28 -34.47
C GLN A 558 -30.93 -13.49 -33.17
N LEU A 559 -32.11 -13.04 -32.72
CA LEU A 559 -32.27 -12.40 -31.42
C LEU A 559 -32.13 -13.44 -30.30
N LEU A 560 -31.38 -13.08 -29.26
CA LEU A 560 -31.22 -13.86 -28.02
C LEU A 560 -32.52 -13.83 -27.20
N THR A 561 -33.56 -14.53 -27.66
CA THR A 561 -34.85 -14.67 -26.95
C THR A 561 -34.79 -15.69 -25.81
N GLU A 562 -33.77 -16.54 -25.83
CA GLU A 562 -33.41 -17.45 -24.76
C GLU A 562 -31.89 -17.40 -24.50
N THR A 563 -31.46 -17.93 -23.36
CA THR A 563 -30.05 -18.02 -23.00
C THR A 563 -29.38 -19.14 -23.80
N VAL A 564 -28.25 -18.83 -24.44
CA VAL A 564 -27.55 -19.75 -25.36
C VAL A 564 -26.17 -20.11 -24.80
N PRO A 565 -25.83 -21.40 -24.65
CA PRO A 565 -24.46 -21.82 -24.35
C PRO A 565 -23.48 -21.34 -25.41
N TRP A 566 -22.33 -20.81 -24.98
CA TRP A 566 -21.28 -20.31 -25.85
C TRP A 566 -19.95 -21.04 -25.54
N PRO A 567 -19.88 -22.35 -25.88
CA PRO A 567 -18.70 -23.15 -25.60
C PRO A 567 -17.51 -22.67 -26.45
N GLY A 568 -16.33 -22.55 -25.83
CA GLY A 568 -15.06 -22.50 -26.55
C GLY A 568 -14.55 -23.92 -26.84
N GLY A 569 -13.59 -24.09 -27.76
CA GLY A 569 -12.77 -25.33 -27.75
C GLY A 569 -12.56 -26.12 -29.06
N GLU A 570 -12.94 -25.65 -30.24
CA GLU A 570 -12.62 -26.35 -31.51
C GLU A 570 -11.64 -25.55 -32.40
N GLY A 571 -10.68 -24.87 -31.78
CA GLY A 571 -9.71 -24.01 -32.49
C GLY A 571 -10.28 -22.66 -32.98
N ARG A 572 -11.56 -22.38 -32.73
CA ARG A 572 -12.22 -21.08 -32.96
C ARG A 572 -12.33 -20.32 -31.64
N LEU A 573 -11.85 -19.08 -31.64
CA LEU A 573 -11.95 -18.19 -30.49
C LEU A 573 -13.33 -17.54 -30.41
N ARG A 574 -13.87 -17.42 -29.20
CA ARG A 574 -15.14 -16.71 -28.94
C ARG A 574 -14.95 -15.20 -29.14
N ARG A 575 -15.81 -14.59 -29.95
CA ARG A 575 -15.71 -13.16 -30.31
C ARG A 575 -17.05 -12.47 -30.35
N ALA A 576 -17.08 -11.21 -29.88
CA ALA A 576 -18.27 -10.39 -29.88
C ALA A 576 -18.02 -8.97 -30.40
N GLY A 577 -18.98 -8.42 -31.14
CA GLY A 577 -19.05 -7.00 -31.45
C GLY A 577 -19.83 -6.23 -30.36
N VAL A 578 -19.42 -5.00 -30.07
CA VAL A 578 -20.16 -4.07 -29.20
C VAL A 578 -20.38 -2.76 -29.96
N SER A 579 -21.63 -2.36 -30.14
CA SER A 579 -22.04 -1.14 -30.86
C SER A 579 -22.56 -0.07 -29.91
N SER A 580 -22.19 1.19 -30.16
CA SER A 580 -22.89 2.33 -29.55
C SER A 580 -22.93 3.52 -30.49
N PHE A 581 -24.12 4.09 -30.66
CA PHE A 581 -24.41 5.15 -31.64
C PHE A 581 -24.92 6.40 -30.92
N GLY A 582 -24.17 7.48 -31.00
CA GLY A 582 -24.49 8.76 -30.37
C GLY A 582 -25.58 9.51 -31.13
N VAL A 583 -26.47 10.20 -30.42
CA VAL A 583 -27.52 11.04 -31.02
C VAL A 583 -26.96 12.20 -31.85
N SER A 584 -25.66 12.52 -31.70
CA SER A 584 -24.94 13.48 -32.53
C SER A 584 -24.49 12.92 -33.90
N GLY A 585 -24.73 11.62 -34.15
CA GLY A 585 -24.33 10.90 -35.35
C GLY A 585 -22.96 10.21 -35.25
N THR A 586 -22.26 10.27 -34.11
CA THR A 586 -20.99 9.55 -33.93
C THR A 586 -21.27 8.07 -33.64
N ASN A 587 -20.69 7.16 -34.41
CA ASN A 587 -20.82 5.72 -34.19
C ASN A 587 -19.51 5.13 -33.71
N ALA A 588 -19.57 4.17 -32.79
CA ALA A 588 -18.43 3.37 -32.36
C ALA A 588 -18.77 1.87 -32.40
N HIS A 589 -17.82 1.07 -32.87
CA HIS A 589 -17.92 -0.40 -32.85
C HIS A 589 -16.60 -1.00 -32.37
N VAL A 590 -16.67 -1.96 -31.44
CA VAL A 590 -15.52 -2.62 -30.82
C VAL A 590 -15.66 -4.14 -31.00
N ILE A 591 -14.56 -4.83 -31.32
CA ILE A 591 -14.49 -6.28 -31.39
C ILE A 591 -13.72 -6.81 -30.18
N LEU A 592 -14.39 -7.63 -29.38
CA LEU A 592 -13.86 -8.34 -28.24
C LEU A 592 -13.56 -9.80 -28.61
N GLU A 593 -12.53 -10.36 -27.99
CA GLU A 593 -12.12 -11.76 -28.12
C GLU A 593 -11.85 -12.33 -26.72
N GLU A 594 -12.08 -13.63 -26.55
CA GLU A 594 -11.74 -14.32 -25.31
C GLU A 594 -10.24 -14.22 -24.97
N ALA A 595 -9.93 -14.30 -23.68
CA ALA A 595 -8.55 -14.32 -23.20
C ALA A 595 -7.80 -15.57 -23.70
N PRO A 596 -6.47 -15.51 -23.89
CA PRO A 596 -5.66 -16.69 -24.22
C PRO A 596 -5.82 -17.81 -23.19
N ALA A 597 -5.77 -19.08 -23.64
CA ALA A 597 -6.03 -20.25 -22.79
C ALA A 597 -5.09 -20.36 -21.57
N ASP A 598 -3.85 -19.88 -21.68
CA ASP A 598 -2.85 -19.88 -20.60
C ASP A 598 -3.20 -18.89 -19.46
N ASP A 599 -4.10 -17.93 -19.70
CA ASP A 599 -4.49 -16.88 -18.76
C ASP A 599 -5.79 -17.23 -17.98
N VAL A 600 -6.39 -18.42 -18.20
CA VAL A 600 -7.60 -18.89 -17.50
C VAL A 600 -7.19 -19.68 -16.24
N PRO A 601 -7.42 -19.16 -15.01
CA PRO A 601 -7.12 -19.92 -13.81
C PRO A 601 -8.06 -21.12 -13.69
N GLY A 602 -7.51 -22.35 -13.71
CA GLY A 602 -8.25 -23.57 -13.38
C GLY A 602 -8.71 -24.46 -14.54
N GLY A 603 -8.27 -24.24 -15.79
CA GLY A 603 -8.44 -25.23 -16.85
C GLY A 603 -7.50 -26.43 -16.67
N PRO A 604 -7.94 -27.70 -16.82
CA PRO A 604 -7.00 -28.82 -16.90
C PRO A 604 -6.12 -28.62 -18.14
N PRO A 605 -4.79 -28.83 -18.06
CA PRO A 605 -3.91 -28.64 -19.20
C PRO A 605 -4.34 -29.57 -20.35
N ALA A 606 -4.70 -28.99 -21.49
CA ALA A 606 -5.03 -29.74 -22.69
C ALA A 606 -3.71 -30.23 -23.32
N GLY A 607 -3.41 -31.52 -23.13
CA GLY A 607 -2.31 -32.18 -23.82
C GLY A 607 -1.82 -33.43 -23.09
N GLU A 608 -2.53 -34.54 -23.25
CA GLU A 608 -2.00 -35.87 -22.91
C GLU A 608 -0.80 -36.20 -23.81
N GLY A 609 0.37 -36.30 -23.20
CA GLY A 609 1.48 -37.13 -23.66
C GLY A 609 1.85 -38.06 -22.51
N ASP A 610 1.35 -39.30 -22.57
CA ASP A 610 1.64 -40.41 -21.68
C ASP A 610 3.15 -40.58 -21.43
N ALA A 611 3.57 -40.29 -20.21
CA ALA A 611 4.76 -40.83 -19.58
C ALA A 611 4.52 -40.87 -18.07
N GLY A 612 4.18 -42.05 -17.56
CA GLY A 612 3.99 -42.30 -16.14
C GLY A 612 5.21 -41.89 -15.31
N SER A 613 4.98 -40.99 -14.36
CA SER A 613 5.77 -40.84 -13.16
C SER A 613 4.83 -40.55 -12.00
N ASP A 614 4.90 -41.39 -10.97
CA ASP A 614 4.19 -41.30 -9.70
C ASP A 614 4.56 -40.00 -8.94
N ASP A 615 3.96 -38.86 -9.33
CA ASP A 615 4.05 -37.59 -8.59
C ASP A 615 2.67 -37.19 -8.03
N GLU A 616 2.04 -38.11 -7.30
CA GLU A 616 1.08 -37.75 -6.24
C GLU A 616 1.83 -37.26 -4.99
N ALA A 617 2.57 -36.13 -5.10
CA ALA A 617 3.24 -35.51 -3.94
C ALA A 617 3.67 -34.05 -4.17
N ALA A 618 2.73 -33.14 -4.44
CA ALA A 618 2.96 -31.70 -4.24
C ALA A 618 1.68 -30.95 -3.82
N ALA A 619 0.82 -31.58 -3.01
CA ALA A 619 -0.11 -30.82 -2.19
C ALA A 619 0.71 -29.97 -1.22
N GLY A 620 0.65 -28.65 -1.35
CA GLY A 620 1.45 -27.70 -0.58
C GLY A 620 1.42 -28.04 0.91
N SER A 621 2.61 -28.16 1.51
CA SER A 621 2.75 -28.39 2.95
C SER A 621 1.86 -27.40 3.73
N PRO A 622 1.20 -27.83 4.83
CA PRO A 622 0.45 -26.93 5.70
C PRO A 622 1.38 -25.83 6.23
N GLY A 623 1.32 -24.66 5.61
CA GLY A 623 2.11 -23.48 5.94
C GLY A 623 1.28 -22.54 6.81
N VAL A 624 1.89 -21.98 7.85
CA VAL A 624 1.33 -20.83 8.55
C VAL A 624 1.57 -19.60 7.69
N TRP A 625 0.50 -18.97 7.20
CA TRP A 625 0.59 -17.77 6.36
C TRP A 625 0.16 -16.51 7.11
N PRO A 626 0.81 -15.36 6.85
CA PRO A 626 0.33 -14.07 7.32
C PRO A 626 -0.60 -13.43 6.28
N TRP A 627 -1.85 -13.14 6.66
CA TRP A 627 -2.77 -12.36 5.85
C TRP A 627 -2.91 -10.95 6.41
N LEU A 628 -2.44 -9.95 5.66
CA LEU A 628 -2.54 -8.55 6.02
C LEU A 628 -3.88 -7.98 5.52
N VAL A 629 -4.67 -7.42 6.44
CA VAL A 629 -5.85 -6.62 6.11
C VAL A 629 -5.60 -5.20 6.61
N SER A 630 -5.88 -4.21 5.77
CA SER A 630 -5.73 -2.81 6.14
C SER A 630 -6.85 -1.92 5.62
N ALA A 631 -7.10 -0.81 6.31
CA ALA A 631 -8.05 0.22 5.89
C ALA A 631 -7.68 1.59 6.47
N LYS A 632 -8.32 2.66 5.98
CA LYS A 632 -8.11 4.03 6.48
C LYS A 632 -8.79 4.34 7.81
N SER A 633 -9.67 3.46 8.28
CA SER A 633 -10.34 3.61 9.58
C SER A 633 -10.67 2.25 10.20
N GLN A 634 -10.87 2.23 11.52
CA GLN A 634 -11.28 1.01 12.24
C GLN A 634 -12.60 0.40 11.71
N PRO A 635 -13.66 1.18 11.40
CA PRO A 635 -14.87 0.61 10.82
C PRO A 635 -14.64 0.05 9.40
N ALA A 636 -13.81 0.69 8.58
CA ALA A 636 -13.48 0.19 7.25
C ALA A 636 -12.66 -1.11 7.32
N LEU A 637 -11.77 -1.25 8.31
CA LEU A 637 -11.02 -2.50 8.55
C LEU A 637 -11.96 -3.67 8.86
N ARG A 638 -12.99 -3.42 9.68
CA ARG A 638 -14.01 -4.42 10.02
C ARG A 638 -14.85 -4.81 8.81
N ALA A 639 -15.28 -3.81 8.06
CA ALA A 639 -16.08 -4.02 6.86
C ALA A 639 -15.27 -4.77 5.78
N GLN A 640 -13.96 -4.51 5.64
CA GLN A 640 -13.09 -5.29 4.76
C GLN A 640 -12.93 -6.74 5.23
N ALA A 641 -12.77 -6.97 6.53
CA ALA A 641 -12.73 -8.33 7.08
C ALA A 641 -14.03 -9.10 6.81
N GLN A 642 -15.18 -8.42 6.91
CA GLN A 642 -16.49 -9.00 6.59
C GLN A 642 -16.63 -9.34 5.11
N ALA A 643 -16.25 -8.42 4.22
CA ALA A 643 -16.30 -8.63 2.77
C ALA A 643 -15.40 -9.80 2.34
N LEU A 644 -14.17 -9.85 2.87
CA LEU A 644 -13.24 -10.95 2.60
C LEU A 644 -13.77 -12.29 3.14
N HIS A 645 -14.36 -12.30 4.34
CA HIS A 645 -14.98 -13.50 4.91
C HIS A 645 -16.11 -14.03 4.01
N ALA A 646 -17.04 -13.16 3.59
CA ALA A 646 -18.14 -13.54 2.71
C ALA A 646 -17.61 -14.14 1.39
N HIS A 647 -16.70 -13.43 0.72
CA HIS A 647 -16.12 -13.88 -0.54
C HIS A 647 -15.44 -15.26 -0.43
N LEU A 648 -14.64 -15.49 0.61
CA LEU A 648 -13.95 -16.78 0.81
C LEU A 648 -14.89 -17.91 1.24
N THR A 649 -16.06 -17.58 1.80
CA THR A 649 -17.11 -18.55 2.11
C THR A 649 -17.81 -18.99 0.83
N ASP A 650 -18.11 -18.06 -0.08
CA ASP A 650 -18.75 -18.33 -1.36
C ASP A 650 -17.79 -19.02 -2.35
N HIS A 651 -16.48 -18.89 -2.14
CA HIS A 651 -15.43 -19.48 -2.99
C HIS A 651 -14.48 -20.41 -2.19
N PRO A 652 -14.95 -21.58 -1.73
CA PRO A 652 -14.15 -22.49 -0.91
C PRO A 652 -12.94 -23.08 -1.66
N GLY A 653 -12.96 -23.06 -3.00
CA GLY A 653 -11.89 -23.57 -3.86
C GLY A 653 -10.65 -22.67 -4.00
N LEU A 654 -10.68 -21.42 -3.49
CA LEU A 654 -9.52 -20.52 -3.58
C LEU A 654 -8.37 -20.98 -2.68
N ASP A 655 -7.14 -20.98 -3.19
CA ASP A 655 -5.94 -21.23 -2.38
C ASP A 655 -5.66 -20.04 -1.45
N LEU A 656 -5.46 -20.32 -0.16
CA LEU A 656 -5.19 -19.29 0.84
C LEU A 656 -3.80 -18.66 0.68
N ALA A 657 -2.84 -19.37 0.08
CA ALA A 657 -1.53 -18.81 -0.24
C ALA A 657 -1.67 -17.67 -1.26
N ASP A 658 -2.48 -17.87 -2.31
CA ASP A 658 -2.77 -16.85 -3.33
C ASP A 658 -3.56 -15.66 -2.75
N VAL A 659 -4.46 -15.91 -1.78
CA VAL A 659 -5.14 -14.86 -1.02
C VAL A 659 -4.12 -14.02 -0.25
N GLY A 660 -3.19 -14.65 0.47
CA GLY A 660 -2.13 -13.97 1.21
C GLY A 660 -1.21 -13.16 0.30
N TYR A 661 -0.80 -13.75 -0.82
CA TYR A 661 0.00 -13.09 -1.83
C TYR A 661 -0.69 -11.83 -2.39
N THR A 662 -1.96 -11.96 -2.77
CA THR A 662 -2.77 -10.86 -3.31
C THR A 662 -2.94 -9.74 -2.28
N LEU A 663 -3.28 -10.05 -1.03
CA LEU A 663 -3.39 -9.04 0.03
C LEU A 663 -2.08 -8.30 0.30
N ALA A 664 -0.93 -8.97 0.17
CA ALA A 664 0.37 -8.36 0.42
C ALA A 664 0.92 -7.52 -0.74
N HIS A 665 0.66 -7.90 -1.99
CA HIS A 665 1.34 -7.31 -3.17
C HIS A 665 0.40 -6.50 -4.06
N ALA A 666 -0.88 -6.88 -4.13
CA ALA A 666 -1.87 -6.31 -5.04
C ALA A 666 -2.83 -5.32 -4.36
N ARG A 667 -2.61 -4.99 -3.09
CA ARG A 667 -3.48 -4.08 -2.32
C ARG A 667 -2.66 -2.96 -1.71
N ALA A 668 -3.29 -1.79 -1.60
CA ALA A 668 -2.73 -0.67 -0.85
C ALA A 668 -2.73 -1.02 0.65
N VAL A 669 -1.67 -0.61 1.34
CA VAL A 669 -1.54 -0.77 2.80
C VAL A 669 -1.86 0.56 3.47
N PHE A 670 -2.82 0.56 4.41
CA PHE A 670 -3.30 1.73 5.13
C PHE A 670 -2.95 1.69 6.64
N ASP A 671 -3.27 2.75 7.38
CA ASP A 671 -2.84 2.93 8.77
C ASP A 671 -3.49 1.95 9.76
N HIS A 672 -4.77 1.59 9.58
CA HIS A 672 -5.42 0.59 10.42
C HIS A 672 -5.15 -0.80 9.86
N ARG A 673 -4.32 -1.60 10.56
CA ARG A 673 -3.85 -2.90 10.08
C ARG A 673 -4.17 -4.02 11.08
N ALA A 674 -4.55 -5.17 10.54
CA ALA A 674 -4.61 -6.43 11.25
C ALA A 674 -3.87 -7.50 10.45
N THR A 675 -3.05 -8.31 11.11
CA THR A 675 -2.44 -9.49 10.51
C THR A 675 -3.08 -10.74 11.11
N LEU A 676 -3.61 -11.61 10.24
CA LEU A 676 -4.16 -12.88 10.64
C LEU A 676 -3.10 -13.97 10.41
N ILE A 677 -2.89 -14.84 11.39
CA ILE A 677 -1.91 -15.93 11.35
C ILE A 677 -2.61 -17.23 11.70
N ALA A 678 -2.83 -18.07 10.70
CA ALA A 678 -3.53 -19.34 10.82
C ALA A 678 -2.83 -20.42 9.98
N ALA A 679 -2.99 -21.68 10.38
CA ALA A 679 -2.43 -22.85 9.70
C ALA A 679 -3.45 -23.55 8.77
N ASP A 680 -4.72 -23.19 8.90
CA ASP A 680 -5.85 -23.80 8.22
C ASP A 680 -6.95 -22.76 7.93
N ARG A 681 -7.83 -23.11 6.97
CA ARG A 681 -8.91 -22.24 6.48
C ARG A 681 -9.92 -21.90 7.57
N ASP A 682 -10.27 -22.88 8.40
CA ASP A 682 -11.31 -22.70 9.42
C ASP A 682 -10.88 -21.67 10.46
N THR A 683 -9.64 -21.80 10.95
CA THR A 683 -9.03 -20.84 11.88
C THR A 683 -8.91 -19.45 11.24
N PHE A 684 -8.57 -19.38 9.95
CA PHE A 684 -8.50 -18.11 9.21
C PHE A 684 -9.87 -17.43 9.09
N LEU A 685 -10.92 -18.17 8.71
CA LEU A 685 -12.28 -17.63 8.60
C LEU A 685 -12.84 -17.20 9.95
N GLN A 686 -12.64 -17.99 11.01
CA GLN A 686 -13.01 -17.59 12.38
C GLN A 686 -12.31 -16.30 12.82
N ALA A 687 -11.03 -16.16 12.48
CA ALA A 687 -10.25 -14.96 12.78
C ALA A 687 -10.74 -13.73 11.99
N LEU A 688 -11.14 -13.89 10.72
CA LEU A 688 -11.77 -12.82 9.92
C LEU A 688 -13.12 -12.41 10.51
N GLN A 689 -13.94 -13.38 10.93
CA GLN A 689 -15.24 -13.12 11.54
C GLN A 689 -15.08 -12.36 12.87
N ALA A 690 -14.13 -12.77 13.72
CA ALA A 690 -13.82 -12.05 14.96
C ALA A 690 -13.30 -10.63 14.68
N LEU A 691 -12.43 -10.46 13.68
CA LEU A 691 -11.96 -9.14 13.26
C LEU A 691 -13.12 -8.25 12.79
N ALA A 692 -14.04 -8.79 11.98
CA ALA A 692 -15.23 -8.07 11.52
C ALA A 692 -16.14 -7.64 12.68
N ALA A 693 -16.34 -8.50 13.68
CA ALA A 693 -17.10 -8.20 14.89
C ALA A 693 -16.36 -7.21 15.84
N GLY A 694 -15.04 -7.06 15.69
CA GLY A 694 -14.20 -6.32 16.63
C GLY A 694 -13.96 -7.09 17.94
N GLU A 695 -14.00 -8.41 17.89
CA GLU A 695 -13.77 -9.31 19.01
C GLU A 695 -12.31 -9.81 19.02
N PRO A 696 -11.72 -10.08 20.20
CA PRO A 696 -10.36 -10.59 20.29
C PRO A 696 -10.28 -12.04 19.79
N HIS A 697 -9.24 -12.36 19.03
CA HIS A 697 -8.97 -13.72 18.57
C HIS A 697 -7.45 -13.99 18.58
N PRO A 698 -6.98 -15.16 19.04
CA PRO A 698 -5.54 -15.44 19.18
C PRO A 698 -4.77 -15.43 17.86
N ALA A 699 -5.44 -15.69 16.74
CA ALA A 699 -4.86 -15.60 15.40
C ALA A 699 -4.85 -14.17 14.82
N VAL A 700 -5.43 -13.18 15.50
CA VAL A 700 -5.49 -11.78 15.03
C VAL A 700 -4.49 -10.93 15.81
N ILE A 701 -3.56 -10.34 15.08
CA ILE A 701 -2.59 -9.39 15.62
C ILE A 701 -2.95 -8.00 15.10
N HIS A 702 -3.38 -7.12 16.01
CA HIS A 702 -3.59 -5.72 15.69
C HIS A 702 -2.29 -4.95 15.78
N SER A 703 -1.98 -4.16 14.74
CA SER A 703 -0.92 -3.15 14.83
C SER A 703 -1.54 -1.87 15.40
N SER A 704 -1.54 -1.74 16.72
CA SER A 704 -1.86 -0.47 17.38
C SER A 704 -0.57 0.31 17.60
N ALA A 705 -0.36 1.38 16.83
CA ALA A 705 0.34 2.54 17.37
C ALA A 705 -0.73 3.34 18.15
N PRO A 706 -0.68 3.40 19.49
CA PRO A 706 -1.58 4.25 20.25
C PRO A 706 -1.11 5.70 20.06
N GLY A 707 -1.85 6.50 19.29
CA GLY A 707 -1.74 7.98 19.33
C GLY A 707 -1.12 8.69 18.13
N GLY A 708 -0.78 8.01 17.04
CA GLY A 708 -0.40 8.68 15.78
C GLY A 708 -1.65 9.10 15.01
N THR A 709 -1.97 10.39 14.97
CA THR A 709 -2.93 10.93 13.99
C THR A 709 -2.47 10.56 12.59
N GLY A 710 -3.36 9.92 11.82
CA GLY A 710 -3.09 9.33 10.51
C GLY A 710 -2.16 10.16 9.63
N THR A 711 -1.10 9.50 9.17
CA THR A 711 -0.20 9.80 8.04
C THR A 711 1.13 9.12 8.35
N GLY A 712 1.23 7.83 8.02
CA GLY A 712 2.50 7.12 7.78
C GLY A 712 3.67 7.56 8.67
N GLU A 713 3.50 7.49 10.01
CA GLU A 713 4.63 7.64 10.92
C GLU A 713 5.74 6.72 10.40
N ALA A 714 6.87 7.31 10.03
CA ALA A 714 8.02 6.60 9.52
C ALA A 714 8.25 5.41 10.44
N ALA A 715 8.17 4.19 9.89
CA ALA A 715 8.49 2.98 10.61
C ALA A 715 9.74 3.27 11.44
N GLY A 716 9.62 3.17 12.77
CA GLY A 716 10.73 3.50 13.66
C GLY A 716 11.99 2.79 13.19
N LYS A 717 13.16 3.43 13.36
CA LYS A 717 14.44 2.82 12.94
C LYS A 717 14.56 1.42 13.54
N THR A 718 14.73 0.43 12.68
CA THR A 718 14.84 -0.98 13.09
C THR A 718 16.22 -1.28 13.65
N ALA A 719 16.30 -1.97 14.79
CA ALA A 719 17.56 -2.47 15.35
C ALA A 719 17.53 -3.99 15.45
N PHE A 720 18.58 -4.66 15.01
CA PHE A 720 18.77 -6.10 15.24
C PHE A 720 19.66 -6.31 16.46
N ILE A 721 19.14 -7.06 17.44
CA ILE A 721 19.82 -7.33 18.71
C ILE A 721 20.25 -8.79 18.76
N CYS A 722 21.56 -9.02 18.71
CA CYS A 722 22.16 -10.35 18.74
C CYS A 722 22.28 -10.84 20.20
N SER A 723 21.64 -11.97 20.51
CA SER A 723 21.61 -12.52 21.87
C SER A 723 22.95 -13.13 22.29
N GLY A 724 23.18 -13.16 23.61
CA GLY A 724 24.28 -13.90 24.22
C GLY A 724 23.99 -15.40 24.37
N GLN A 725 24.87 -16.12 25.07
CA GLN A 725 24.67 -17.53 25.42
C GLN A 725 23.50 -17.69 26.40
N GLY A 726 22.71 -18.76 26.25
CA GLY A 726 21.59 -19.11 27.12
C GLY A 726 20.26 -19.33 26.38
N THR A 727 20.22 -19.10 25.06
CA THR A 727 19.03 -19.30 24.22
C THR A 727 19.15 -20.50 23.28
N GLN A 728 20.30 -21.17 23.27
CA GLN A 728 20.53 -22.35 22.44
C GLN A 728 19.67 -23.52 22.91
N ARG A 729 19.14 -24.27 21.94
CA ARG A 729 18.39 -25.51 22.17
C ARG A 729 18.64 -26.49 21.03
N PRO A 730 18.55 -27.81 21.28
CA PRO A 730 18.55 -28.81 20.22
C PRO A 730 17.50 -28.49 19.15
N GLY A 731 17.84 -28.75 17.88
CA GLY A 731 16.90 -28.58 16.77
C GLY A 731 16.44 -27.13 16.53
N MET A 732 17.14 -26.11 17.05
CA MET A 732 16.69 -24.71 16.93
C MET A 732 16.55 -24.22 15.48
N ALA A 733 17.27 -24.84 14.54
CA ALA A 733 17.25 -24.53 13.12
C ALA A 733 16.35 -25.45 12.28
N HIS A 734 15.85 -26.57 12.84
CA HIS A 734 15.16 -27.65 12.11
C HIS A 734 14.06 -27.13 11.16
N GLY A 735 13.08 -26.41 11.71
CA GLY A 735 11.97 -25.88 10.90
C GLY A 735 12.44 -24.97 9.77
N LEU A 736 13.27 -23.96 10.09
CA LEU A 736 13.76 -22.99 9.11
C LEU A 736 14.66 -23.61 8.04
N TYR A 737 15.43 -24.63 8.41
CA TYR A 737 16.32 -25.34 7.50
C TYR A 737 15.54 -26.11 6.41
N HIS A 738 14.40 -26.71 6.78
CA HIS A 738 13.59 -27.47 5.83
C HIS A 738 12.60 -26.59 5.05
N THR A 739 12.20 -25.43 5.58
CA THR A 739 11.21 -24.55 4.92
C THR A 739 11.82 -23.42 4.11
N HIS A 740 13.05 -22.96 4.42
CA HIS A 740 13.64 -21.79 3.77
C HIS A 740 15.02 -22.09 3.15
N PRO A 741 15.12 -22.22 1.82
CA PRO A 741 16.38 -22.48 1.12
C PRO A 741 17.48 -21.44 1.40
N VAL A 742 17.13 -20.15 1.51
CA VAL A 742 18.08 -19.06 1.84
C VAL A 742 18.71 -19.29 3.21
N PHE A 743 17.91 -19.64 4.21
CA PHE A 743 18.39 -19.94 5.55
C PHE A 743 19.25 -21.21 5.56
N ALA A 744 18.82 -22.26 4.87
CA ALA A 744 19.56 -23.52 4.79
C ALA A 744 20.94 -23.34 4.13
N ALA A 745 20.99 -22.63 2.99
CA ALA A 745 22.24 -22.30 2.30
C ALA A 745 23.18 -21.46 3.18
N ALA A 746 22.63 -20.44 3.86
CA ALA A 746 23.39 -19.63 4.80
C ALA A 746 23.97 -20.45 5.94
N LEU A 747 23.15 -21.32 6.55
CA LEU A 747 23.59 -22.15 7.67
C LEU A 747 24.69 -23.13 7.26
N ASN A 748 24.54 -23.79 6.10
CA ASN A 748 25.54 -24.71 5.56
C ASN A 748 26.89 -24.02 5.32
N ASP A 749 26.88 -22.82 4.72
CA ASP A 749 28.07 -21.99 4.48
C ASP A 749 28.78 -21.65 5.80
N ILE A 750 28.03 -21.17 6.81
CA ILE A 750 28.61 -20.80 8.11
C ILE A 750 29.16 -22.03 8.85
N CYS A 751 28.44 -23.16 8.84
CA CYS A 751 28.90 -24.41 9.47
C CYS A 751 30.21 -24.91 8.83
N THR A 752 30.37 -24.78 7.51
CA THR A 752 31.62 -25.15 6.82
C THR A 752 32.85 -24.41 7.36
N HIS A 753 32.67 -23.18 7.86
CA HIS A 753 33.74 -22.38 8.45
C HIS A 753 33.96 -22.69 9.95
N LEU A 754 32.95 -23.16 10.67
CA LEU A 754 33.03 -23.45 12.11
C LEU A 754 33.48 -24.88 12.41
N ASP A 755 33.01 -25.86 11.62
CA ASP A 755 33.25 -27.28 11.84
C ASP A 755 34.74 -27.67 11.90
N PRO A 756 35.67 -27.06 11.13
CA PRO A 756 37.11 -27.34 11.27
C PRO A 756 37.72 -27.04 12.64
N HIS A 757 37.00 -26.30 13.49
CA HIS A 757 37.43 -25.90 14.83
C HIS A 757 36.71 -26.67 15.95
N LEU A 758 35.87 -27.66 15.63
CA LEU A 758 35.04 -28.41 16.57
C LEU A 758 35.24 -29.93 16.41
N ASP A 759 34.98 -30.71 17.46
CA ASP A 759 35.15 -32.18 17.40
C ASP A 759 33.94 -32.87 16.74
N HIS A 760 32.77 -32.22 16.79
CA HIS A 760 31.53 -32.66 16.16
C HIS A 760 30.99 -31.56 15.25
N PRO A 761 30.43 -31.92 14.07
CA PRO A 761 29.83 -30.95 13.18
C PRO A 761 28.61 -30.29 13.84
N LEU A 762 28.42 -28.99 13.62
CA LEU A 762 27.31 -28.24 14.21
C LEU A 762 25.97 -28.55 13.56
N LEU A 763 25.96 -28.80 12.26
CA LEU A 763 24.72 -28.88 11.48
C LEU A 763 23.74 -29.91 12.05
N PRO A 764 24.12 -31.17 12.36
CA PRO A 764 23.21 -32.14 12.96
C PRO A 764 22.62 -31.70 14.30
N LEU A 765 23.40 -30.98 15.13
CA LEU A 765 22.94 -30.48 16.44
C LEU A 765 21.83 -29.41 16.29
N LEU A 766 21.86 -28.68 15.17
CA LEU A 766 20.94 -27.59 14.87
C LEU A 766 19.68 -28.05 14.13
N THR A 767 19.78 -29.10 13.32
CA THR A 767 18.71 -29.50 12.37
C THR A 767 18.00 -30.80 12.68
N GLN A 768 18.48 -31.65 13.59
CA GLN A 768 17.74 -32.86 13.97
C GLN A 768 16.57 -32.54 14.91
N ASN A 769 15.42 -33.20 14.72
CA ASN A 769 14.16 -32.91 15.42
C ASN A 769 13.92 -33.76 16.70
N ASP A 770 14.94 -34.48 17.17
CA ASP A 770 14.81 -35.28 18.38
C ASP A 770 15.08 -34.40 19.60
N ASN A 771 14.02 -33.85 20.18
CA ASN A 771 14.07 -33.17 21.49
C ASN A 771 14.57 -34.09 22.62
N ASP A 772 14.66 -35.39 22.36
CA ASP A 772 15.17 -36.43 23.26
C ASP A 772 16.61 -36.87 22.93
N ASN A 773 17.31 -36.20 22.00
CA ASN A 773 18.74 -36.44 21.77
C ASN A 773 19.56 -35.80 22.90
N GLU A 774 19.66 -36.53 24.01
CA GLU A 774 20.40 -36.13 25.22
C GLU A 774 21.86 -35.78 24.91
N ASP A 775 22.49 -36.45 23.96
CA ASP A 775 23.88 -36.19 23.56
C ASP A 775 24.03 -34.83 22.86
N ALA A 776 23.12 -34.50 21.95
CA ALA A 776 23.11 -33.19 21.28
C ALA A 776 22.81 -32.05 22.27
N ALA A 777 21.87 -32.28 23.19
CA ALA A 777 21.57 -31.35 24.27
C ALA A 777 22.78 -31.14 25.18
N ALA A 778 23.49 -32.21 25.57
CA ALA A 778 24.68 -32.15 26.40
C ALA A 778 25.82 -31.38 25.71
N LEU A 779 26.03 -31.60 24.40
CA LEU A 779 27.00 -30.84 23.61
C LEU A 779 26.66 -29.34 23.57
N LEU A 780 25.40 -28.98 23.31
CA LEU A 780 24.96 -27.57 23.28
C LEU A 780 24.97 -26.86 24.64
N GLN A 781 25.11 -27.60 25.76
CA GLN A 781 25.39 -27.00 27.07
C GLN A 781 26.87 -26.64 27.25
N GLN A 782 27.77 -27.21 26.46
CA GLN A 782 29.18 -26.85 26.48
C GLN A 782 29.38 -25.53 25.73
N THR A 783 30.05 -24.56 26.37
CA THR A 783 30.33 -23.25 25.78
C THR A 783 31.04 -23.36 24.43
N ARG A 784 31.90 -24.37 24.25
CA ARG A 784 32.60 -24.65 22.98
C ARG A 784 31.65 -24.89 21.79
N TYR A 785 30.43 -25.39 22.02
CA TYR A 785 29.41 -25.59 20.97
C TYR A 785 28.32 -24.53 21.02
N ALA A 786 27.92 -24.09 22.21
CA ALA A 786 26.83 -23.12 22.39
C ALA A 786 27.09 -21.79 21.66
N GLN A 787 28.31 -21.23 21.74
CA GLN A 787 28.60 -19.94 21.11
C GLN A 787 28.67 -20.04 19.57
N PRO A 788 29.42 -20.99 18.97
CA PRO A 788 29.38 -21.21 17.52
C PRO A 788 27.98 -21.50 16.98
N ALA A 789 27.19 -22.31 17.69
CA ALA A 789 25.81 -22.63 17.31
C ALA A 789 24.90 -21.39 17.25
N LEU A 790 24.97 -20.53 18.27
CA LEU A 790 24.20 -19.28 18.32
C LEU A 790 24.66 -18.28 17.25
N PHE A 791 25.96 -18.17 17.02
CA PHE A 791 26.50 -17.35 15.93
C PHE A 791 25.96 -17.83 14.58
N ALA A 792 26.07 -19.12 14.28
CA ALA A 792 25.60 -19.70 13.02
C ALA A 792 24.11 -19.46 12.80
N PHE A 793 23.28 -19.70 13.82
CA PHE A 793 21.85 -19.47 13.74
C PHE A 793 21.48 -18.00 13.55
N GLN A 794 22.07 -17.09 14.33
CA GLN A 794 21.77 -15.66 14.24
C GLN A 794 22.18 -15.06 12.90
N VAL A 795 23.32 -15.49 12.33
CA VAL A 795 23.77 -15.03 11.01
C VAL A 795 22.92 -15.63 9.89
N ALA A 796 22.54 -16.91 9.97
CA ALA A 796 21.62 -17.51 8.99
C ALA A 796 20.23 -16.86 9.03
N LEU A 797 19.73 -16.54 10.23
CA LEU A 797 18.47 -15.82 10.42
C LEU A 797 18.56 -14.40 9.86
N HIS A 798 19.67 -13.70 10.07
CA HIS A 798 19.92 -12.40 9.46
C HIS A 798 19.85 -12.47 7.93
N ARG A 799 20.56 -13.41 7.30
CA ARG A 799 20.49 -13.59 5.84
C ARG A 799 19.09 -13.91 5.34
N LEU A 800 18.32 -14.71 6.09
CA LEU A 800 16.90 -14.93 5.75
C LEU A 800 16.12 -13.61 5.76
N LEU A 801 16.30 -12.76 6.77
CA LEU A 801 15.61 -11.48 6.90
C LEU A 801 16.05 -10.46 5.84
N THR A 802 17.35 -10.36 5.52
CA THR A 802 17.87 -9.37 4.56
C THR A 802 17.77 -9.84 3.12
N ASP A 803 18.16 -11.08 2.84
CA ASP A 803 18.30 -11.58 1.47
C ASP A 803 17.00 -12.22 0.99
N GLY A 804 16.26 -12.86 1.91
CA GLY A 804 14.95 -13.45 1.63
C GLY A 804 13.79 -12.45 1.74
N TYR A 805 13.76 -11.64 2.81
CA TYR A 805 12.64 -10.72 3.09
C TYR A 805 12.97 -9.22 2.90
N HIS A 806 14.21 -8.88 2.52
CA HIS A 806 14.63 -7.49 2.27
C HIS A 806 14.44 -6.53 3.45
N ILE A 807 14.55 -7.05 4.68
CA ILE A 807 14.47 -6.26 5.92
C ILE A 807 15.86 -5.75 6.28
N THR A 808 16.09 -4.44 6.11
CA THR A 808 17.37 -3.81 6.42
C THR A 808 17.34 -3.15 7.80
N PRO A 809 18.19 -3.57 8.76
CA PRO A 809 18.31 -2.89 10.04
C PRO A 809 19.07 -1.57 9.90
N HIS A 810 18.71 -0.59 10.74
CA HIS A 810 19.42 0.68 10.87
C HIS A 810 20.53 0.59 11.92
N TYR A 811 20.40 -0.30 12.89
CA TYR A 811 21.34 -0.50 13.98
C TYR A 811 21.56 -1.98 14.27
N TYR A 812 22.78 -2.30 14.69
CA TYR A 812 23.11 -3.59 15.29
C TYR A 812 23.53 -3.38 16.75
N ALA A 813 23.06 -4.25 17.63
CA ALA A 813 23.54 -4.34 19.00
C ALA A 813 23.76 -5.81 19.34
N GLY A 814 24.68 -6.08 20.26
CA GLY A 814 25.01 -7.44 20.65
C GLY A 814 25.23 -7.53 22.16
N HIS A 815 24.86 -8.66 22.75
CA HIS A 815 25.16 -8.92 24.16
C HIS A 815 26.24 -10.01 24.28
N SER A 816 27.42 -9.64 24.77
CA SER A 816 28.56 -10.55 24.95
C SER A 816 28.97 -11.25 23.63
N LEU A 817 28.68 -12.54 23.43
CA LEU A 817 28.97 -13.20 22.14
C LEU A 817 28.23 -12.52 20.98
N GLY A 818 27.03 -11.97 21.26
CA GLY A 818 26.25 -11.27 20.26
C GLY A 818 26.96 -10.04 19.71
N GLU A 819 27.97 -9.47 20.39
CA GLU A 819 28.78 -8.38 19.81
C GLU A 819 29.65 -8.87 18.66
N ILE A 820 30.14 -10.11 18.71
CA ILE A 820 30.90 -10.72 17.61
C ILE A 820 29.96 -10.96 16.43
N THR A 821 28.76 -11.47 16.69
CA THR A 821 27.71 -11.58 15.67
C THR A 821 27.39 -10.21 15.06
N ALA A 822 27.06 -9.22 15.88
CA ALA A 822 26.71 -7.87 15.44
C ALA A 822 27.85 -7.21 14.64
N ALA A 823 29.11 -7.38 15.05
CA ALA A 823 30.27 -6.89 14.32
C ALA A 823 30.42 -7.56 12.95
N HIS A 824 30.17 -8.86 12.84
CA HIS A 824 30.12 -9.54 11.55
C HIS A 824 28.97 -9.02 10.67
N LEU A 825 27.76 -8.93 11.22
CA LEU A 825 26.58 -8.46 10.49
C LEU A 825 26.70 -6.99 10.04
N ALA A 826 27.43 -6.17 10.80
CA ALA A 826 27.75 -4.78 10.44
C ALA A 826 28.92 -4.67 9.42
N GLY A 827 29.51 -5.78 8.98
CA GLY A 827 30.63 -5.81 8.03
C GLY A 827 32.00 -5.45 8.63
N ILE A 828 32.11 -5.38 9.95
CA ILE A 828 33.37 -5.07 10.65
C ILE A 828 34.29 -6.30 10.66
N LEU A 829 33.71 -7.50 10.80
CA LEU A 829 34.44 -8.77 10.77
C LEU A 829 34.02 -9.59 9.55
N THR A 830 35.00 -10.15 8.83
CA THR A 830 34.73 -11.16 7.80
C THR A 830 34.15 -12.43 8.45
N LEU A 831 33.45 -13.26 7.67
CA LEU A 831 32.91 -14.52 8.20
C LEU A 831 34.04 -15.41 8.74
N THR A 832 35.17 -15.49 8.04
CA THR A 832 36.35 -16.26 8.47
C THR A 832 36.94 -15.74 9.78
N ASP A 833 37.07 -14.42 9.94
CA ASP A 833 37.60 -13.84 11.17
C ASP A 833 36.63 -14.02 12.34
N ALA A 834 35.33 -13.83 12.11
CA ALA A 834 34.30 -14.00 13.13
C ALA A 834 34.19 -15.46 13.61
N THR A 835 34.22 -16.42 12.68
CA THR A 835 34.18 -17.87 12.98
C THR A 835 35.43 -18.35 13.72
N THR A 836 36.61 -17.82 13.36
CA THR A 836 37.85 -18.06 14.10
C THR A 836 37.76 -17.49 15.52
N LEU A 837 37.36 -16.22 15.64
CA LEU A 837 37.28 -15.52 16.94
C LEU A 837 36.30 -16.20 17.88
N ILE A 838 35.08 -16.52 17.41
CA ILE A 838 34.05 -17.12 18.25
C ILE A 838 34.47 -18.51 18.73
N THR A 839 35.12 -19.32 17.87
CA THR A 839 35.48 -20.69 18.25
C THR A 839 36.70 -20.74 19.16
N GLN A 840 37.71 -19.88 18.93
CA GLN A 840 38.84 -19.73 19.84
C GLN A 840 38.39 -19.22 21.20
N ARG A 841 37.54 -18.19 21.23
CA ARG A 841 36.94 -17.66 22.46
C ARG A 841 36.17 -18.75 23.21
N ALA A 842 35.30 -19.47 22.52
CA ALA A 842 34.49 -20.53 23.12
C ALA A 842 35.35 -21.66 23.70
N THR A 843 36.41 -22.06 22.99
CA THR A 843 37.38 -23.08 23.46
C THR A 843 38.13 -22.61 24.70
N LEU A 844 38.65 -21.38 24.71
CA LEU A 844 39.34 -20.82 25.88
C LEU A 844 38.40 -20.75 27.08
N MET A 845 37.18 -20.25 26.88
CA MET A 845 36.17 -20.15 27.94
C MET A 845 35.77 -21.53 28.49
N GLN A 846 35.71 -22.57 27.66
CA GLN A 846 35.45 -23.95 28.09
C GLN A 846 36.53 -24.51 29.02
N THR A 847 37.78 -24.05 28.88
CA THR A 847 38.92 -24.49 29.72
C THR A 847 39.06 -23.71 31.03
N MET A 848 38.25 -22.67 31.24
CA MET A 848 38.31 -21.87 32.46
C MET A 848 37.83 -22.66 33.68
N PRO A 849 38.32 -22.35 34.89
CA PRO A 849 37.81 -22.92 36.12
C PRO A 849 36.29 -22.76 36.26
N PRO A 850 35.62 -23.66 37.01
CA PRO A 850 34.19 -23.55 37.27
C PRO A 850 33.85 -22.23 37.96
N GLY A 851 32.78 -21.59 37.51
CA GLY A 851 32.27 -20.35 38.07
C GLY A 851 30.75 -20.32 38.02
N THR A 852 30.15 -19.36 38.71
CA THR A 852 28.69 -19.24 38.76
C THR A 852 28.28 -17.84 38.36
N MET A 853 27.12 -17.74 37.70
CA MET A 853 26.47 -16.48 37.39
C MET A 853 25.02 -16.51 37.89
N THR A 854 24.57 -15.42 38.50
CA THR A 854 23.20 -15.29 39.03
C THR A 854 22.62 -13.94 38.63
N THR A 855 21.39 -13.94 38.12
CA THR A 855 20.62 -12.71 37.90
C THR A 855 20.06 -12.21 39.23
N LEU A 856 20.17 -10.91 39.52
CA LEU A 856 19.58 -10.26 40.67
C LEU A 856 18.61 -9.15 40.20
N HIS A 857 17.39 -9.13 40.75
CA HIS A 857 16.44 -8.06 40.50
C HIS A 857 16.67 -6.87 41.45
N THR A 858 17.79 -6.18 41.26
CA THR A 858 18.22 -5.05 42.09
C THR A 858 19.05 -4.04 41.29
N THR A 859 19.39 -2.91 41.90
CA THR A 859 20.25 -1.89 41.29
C THR A 859 21.74 -2.18 41.59
N PRO A 860 22.68 -1.71 40.74
CA PRO A 860 24.11 -1.85 41.03
C PRO A 860 24.50 -1.27 42.39
N HIS A 861 23.87 -0.16 42.80
CA HIS A 861 24.12 0.49 44.08
C HIS A 861 23.85 -0.42 45.29
N HIS A 862 22.84 -1.29 45.21
CA HIS A 862 22.46 -2.19 46.30
C HIS A 862 23.58 -3.19 46.63
N ILE A 863 24.33 -3.63 45.62
CA ILE A 863 25.36 -4.66 45.78
C ILE A 863 26.79 -4.11 45.82
N THR A 864 26.97 -2.78 45.73
CA THR A 864 28.30 -2.13 45.72
C THR A 864 29.19 -2.57 46.88
N HIS A 865 28.65 -2.62 48.10
CA HIS A 865 29.42 -3.04 49.28
C HIS A 865 29.95 -4.48 49.15
N HIS A 866 29.15 -5.38 48.56
CA HIS A 866 29.55 -6.76 48.33
C HIS A 866 30.60 -6.88 47.22
N LEU A 867 30.52 -6.04 46.18
CA LEU A 867 31.53 -5.98 45.12
C LEU A 867 32.87 -5.51 45.67
N THR A 868 32.90 -4.48 46.53
CA THR A 868 34.14 -4.03 47.18
C THR A 868 34.70 -5.09 48.14
N ALA A 869 33.84 -5.78 48.90
CA ALA A 869 34.27 -6.82 49.84
C ALA A 869 34.84 -8.08 49.16
N HIS A 870 34.45 -8.33 47.91
CA HIS A 870 34.83 -9.52 47.14
C HIS A 870 35.40 -9.16 45.76
N GLU A 871 36.22 -8.11 45.67
CA GLU A 871 36.69 -7.52 44.39
C GLU A 871 37.41 -8.53 43.47
N ASN A 872 38.05 -9.55 44.04
CA ASN A 872 38.76 -10.60 43.28
C ASN A 872 37.88 -11.81 42.92
N ASP A 873 36.71 -11.95 43.52
CA ASP A 873 35.88 -13.15 43.46
C ASP A 873 34.45 -12.89 42.93
N LEU A 874 34.07 -11.62 42.74
CA LEU A 874 32.73 -11.20 42.35
C LEU A 874 32.79 -9.96 41.45
N ALA A 875 32.03 -9.98 40.35
CA ALA A 875 31.85 -8.83 39.47
C ALA A 875 30.39 -8.74 39.00
N ILE A 876 29.98 -7.54 38.55
CA ILE A 876 28.77 -7.38 37.74
C ILE A 876 29.15 -7.76 36.31
N ALA A 877 28.55 -8.84 35.80
CA ALA A 877 28.77 -9.32 34.44
C ALA A 877 27.89 -8.62 33.39
N ALA A 878 26.69 -8.21 33.77
CA ALA A 878 25.77 -7.50 32.88
C ALA A 878 24.78 -6.65 33.68
N ILE A 879 24.36 -5.54 33.09
CA ILE A 879 23.25 -4.72 33.56
C ILE A 879 22.22 -4.70 32.43
N ASN A 880 21.18 -5.51 32.54
CA ASN A 880 20.16 -5.69 31.49
C ASN A 880 19.11 -4.59 31.55
N THR A 881 18.76 -4.14 32.76
CA THR A 881 17.89 -2.99 33.03
C THR A 881 18.39 -2.29 34.31
N PRO A 882 17.89 -1.08 34.66
CA PRO A 882 18.28 -0.41 35.91
C PRO A 882 18.06 -1.26 37.18
N THR A 883 17.18 -2.25 37.13
CA THR A 883 16.82 -3.15 38.24
C THR A 883 17.06 -4.62 37.94
N SER A 884 17.77 -4.95 36.86
CA SER A 884 18.09 -6.33 36.50
C SER A 884 19.55 -6.42 36.10
N LEU A 885 20.36 -7.03 36.97
CA LEU A 885 21.80 -7.23 36.73
C LEU A 885 22.17 -8.71 36.88
N VAL A 886 23.34 -9.06 36.38
CA VAL A 886 23.93 -10.39 36.53
C VAL A 886 25.23 -10.25 37.29
N ILE A 887 25.37 -10.99 38.39
CA ILE A 887 26.65 -11.15 39.08
C ILE A 887 27.35 -12.41 38.59
N SER A 888 28.67 -12.38 38.53
CA SER A 888 29.53 -13.51 38.16
C SER A 888 30.71 -13.61 39.12
N GLY A 889 31.18 -14.82 39.37
CA GLY A 889 32.27 -15.02 40.32
C GLY A 889 32.49 -16.47 40.72
N THR A 890 33.26 -16.67 41.80
CA THR A 890 33.45 -18.02 42.35
C THR A 890 32.13 -18.58 42.88
N PRO A 891 31.88 -19.90 42.76
CA PRO A 891 30.59 -20.49 43.15
C PRO A 891 30.19 -20.15 44.58
N HIS A 892 31.13 -20.24 45.52
CA HIS A 892 30.91 -19.94 46.92
C HIS A 892 30.49 -18.47 47.15
N THR A 893 31.21 -17.51 46.55
CA THR A 893 30.92 -16.08 46.73
C THR A 893 29.59 -15.70 46.09
N VAL A 894 29.34 -16.13 44.86
CA VAL A 894 28.06 -15.86 44.17
C VAL A 894 26.89 -16.47 44.92
N GLN A 895 27.02 -17.69 45.43
CA GLN A 895 25.98 -18.35 46.21
C GLN A 895 25.73 -17.62 47.54
N HIS A 896 26.78 -17.20 48.24
CA HIS A 896 26.66 -16.41 49.46
C HIS A 896 25.87 -15.11 49.24
N ILE A 897 26.24 -14.32 48.22
CA ILE A 897 25.54 -13.07 47.89
C ILE A 897 24.11 -13.35 47.41
N THR A 898 23.90 -14.42 46.63
CA THR A 898 22.57 -14.84 46.20
C THR A 898 21.66 -15.13 47.40
N THR A 899 22.15 -15.87 48.40
CA THR A 899 21.39 -16.16 49.63
C THR A 899 21.10 -14.90 50.45
N LEU A 900 22.05 -13.96 50.56
CA LEU A 900 21.82 -12.68 51.23
C LEU A 900 20.73 -11.87 50.51
N CYS A 901 20.78 -11.79 49.18
CA CYS A 901 19.77 -11.12 48.39
C CYS A 901 18.39 -11.79 48.56
N GLN A 902 18.32 -13.13 48.55
CA GLN A 902 17.07 -13.87 48.80
C GLN A 902 16.49 -13.58 50.19
N GLN A 903 17.34 -13.50 51.23
CA GLN A 903 16.92 -13.12 52.58
C GLN A 903 16.38 -11.69 52.67
N GLN A 904 16.83 -10.80 51.78
CA GLN A 904 16.33 -9.43 51.64
C GLN A 904 15.09 -9.32 50.71
N GLY A 905 14.54 -10.45 50.25
CA GLY A 905 13.37 -10.47 49.36
C GLY A 905 13.67 -10.14 47.89
N ILE A 906 14.95 -10.08 47.48
CA ILE A 906 15.35 -9.84 46.10
C ILE A 906 15.19 -11.12 45.29
N LYS A 907 14.49 -11.04 44.15
CA LYS A 907 14.36 -12.16 43.21
C LYS A 907 15.73 -12.48 42.60
N THR A 908 16.09 -13.75 42.61
CA THR A 908 17.35 -14.25 42.06
C THR A 908 17.12 -15.49 41.19
N LYS A 909 17.97 -15.70 40.18
CA LYS A 909 17.95 -16.91 39.33
C LYS A 909 19.37 -17.24 38.89
N THR A 910 19.86 -18.42 39.25
CA THR A 910 21.16 -18.91 38.77
C THR A 910 21.06 -19.25 37.28
N LEU A 911 22.04 -18.80 36.51
CA LEU A 911 22.09 -19.04 35.07
C LEU A 911 22.65 -20.45 34.80
N PRO A 912 22.13 -21.16 33.78
CA PRO A 912 22.63 -22.48 33.38
C PRO A 912 23.96 -22.33 32.62
N THR A 913 25.00 -21.91 33.33
CA THR A 913 26.38 -21.81 32.85
C THR A 913 27.32 -22.33 33.91
N ASN A 914 28.33 -23.07 33.48
CA ASN A 914 29.32 -23.68 34.38
C ASN A 914 30.53 -22.75 34.62
N HIS A 915 30.48 -21.54 34.06
CA HIS A 915 31.58 -20.56 34.11
C HIS A 915 31.07 -19.18 34.52
N ALA A 916 31.95 -18.43 35.19
CA ALA A 916 31.74 -17.03 35.51
C ALA A 916 32.29 -16.15 34.37
N PHE A 917 31.42 -15.72 33.46
CA PHE A 917 31.81 -14.80 32.39
C PHE A 917 31.82 -13.37 32.89
N HIS A 918 32.78 -12.56 32.40
CA HIS A 918 32.99 -11.16 32.79
C HIS A 918 33.35 -10.98 34.29
N SER A 919 34.10 -11.93 34.84
CA SER A 919 34.67 -11.88 36.19
C SER A 919 36.21 -11.86 36.18
N PRO A 920 36.84 -11.40 37.27
CA PRO A 920 38.31 -11.41 37.44
C PRO A 920 38.92 -12.80 37.74
N THR A 921 38.16 -13.90 37.56
CA THR A 921 38.58 -15.27 37.91
C THR A 921 39.91 -15.62 37.23
N PRO A 922 40.89 -16.22 37.95
CA PRO A 922 42.26 -16.36 37.46
C PRO A 922 42.31 -17.12 36.13
N THR A 923 42.95 -16.49 35.14
CA THR A 923 43.30 -17.13 33.87
C THR A 923 44.22 -18.32 34.13
N PRO A 924 44.01 -19.49 33.49
CA PRO A 924 44.96 -20.58 33.57
C PRO A 924 46.31 -20.09 33.03
N SER A 925 47.39 -20.44 33.73
CA SER A 925 48.76 -20.03 33.42
C SER A 925 49.09 -20.29 31.94
N SER A 926 49.41 -19.24 31.20
CA SER A 926 49.93 -19.32 29.84
C SER A 926 51.36 -19.89 29.83
N THR A 927 51.49 -21.21 29.92
CA THR A 927 52.79 -21.88 29.74
C THR A 927 52.86 -22.80 28.53
N ASN A 928 51.83 -22.88 27.67
CA ASN A 928 51.95 -23.56 26.37
C ASN A 928 51.12 -22.86 25.28
N SER A 929 51.65 -21.79 24.69
CA SER A 929 51.35 -21.41 23.30
C SER A 929 52.41 -20.44 22.78
N THR A 930 53.58 -20.99 22.44
CA THR A 930 54.56 -20.33 21.55
C THR A 930 54.63 -21.13 20.25
N SER A 931 53.51 -21.25 19.54
CA SER A 931 53.46 -21.51 18.09
C SER A 931 52.01 -21.52 17.58
N THR A 932 51.42 -20.35 17.41
CA THR A 932 50.32 -20.16 16.47
C THR A 932 50.66 -18.93 15.62
N PRO A 933 50.57 -18.99 14.27
CA PRO A 933 50.81 -17.82 13.44
C PRO A 933 49.69 -16.81 13.72
N LYS A 934 50.04 -15.56 14.03
CA LYS A 934 49.06 -14.46 14.10
C LYS A 934 48.39 -14.31 12.72
N PRO A 935 47.07 -14.54 12.56
CA PRO A 935 46.35 -13.89 11.49
C PRO A 935 46.18 -12.42 11.92
N SER A 936 46.70 -11.50 11.12
CA SER A 936 46.32 -10.09 11.24
C SER A 936 44.85 -10.00 10.79
N PRO A 937 43.89 -9.61 11.63
CA PRO A 937 42.53 -9.40 11.16
C PRO A 937 42.54 -8.30 10.10
N THR A 938 41.91 -8.58 8.95
CA THR A 938 41.87 -7.62 7.84
C THR A 938 40.70 -6.69 8.11
N THR A 939 40.95 -5.55 8.75
CA THR A 939 39.92 -4.52 8.92
C THR A 939 39.67 -3.84 7.58
N HIS A 940 38.49 -4.03 7.00
CA HIS A 940 38.06 -3.26 5.83
C HIS A 940 37.50 -1.90 6.28
N PRO A 941 37.92 -0.77 5.69
CA PRO A 941 37.33 0.51 5.96
C PRO A 941 36.00 0.63 5.19
N THR A 942 34.90 0.32 5.86
CA THR A 942 33.55 0.71 5.44
C THR A 942 32.84 1.25 6.68
N PRO A 943 32.25 2.45 6.64
CA PRO A 943 31.66 3.05 7.83
C PRO A 943 30.27 2.43 8.06
N PRO A 944 30.02 1.97 9.29
CA PRO A 944 28.86 2.46 10.01
C PRO A 944 29.33 3.30 11.20
N SER A 945 28.56 4.32 11.54
CA SER A 945 28.83 5.27 12.61
C SER A 945 28.89 4.57 13.97
N SER A 946 30.10 4.41 14.50
CA SER A 946 30.36 3.94 15.87
C SER A 946 29.96 4.97 16.94
N PRO A 947 29.50 4.54 18.13
CA PRO A 947 29.23 5.43 19.26
C PRO A 947 30.53 5.93 19.94
N PRO A 948 30.50 7.06 20.68
CA PRO A 948 31.69 7.67 21.27
C PRO A 948 32.19 6.92 22.52
N THR A 949 33.50 6.68 22.59
CA THR A 949 34.24 6.22 23.79
C THR A 949 34.58 7.38 24.74
N PRO A 950 34.50 7.21 26.08
CA PRO A 950 34.81 8.25 27.07
C PRO A 950 36.32 8.45 27.32
N HIS A 951 36.69 9.69 27.68
CA HIS A 951 38.06 10.14 27.98
C HIS A 951 38.56 9.71 29.40
N PRO A 952 39.87 9.51 29.61
CA PRO A 952 40.45 9.11 30.91
C PRO A 952 40.68 10.31 31.86
N THR A 953 40.54 10.07 33.16
CA THR A 953 40.81 11.02 34.26
C THR A 953 42.32 11.26 34.45
N ASN A 954 42.73 12.53 34.39
CA ASN A 954 44.12 12.96 34.54
C ASN A 954 44.43 13.30 36.02
N SER A 955 45.39 12.59 36.62
CA SER A 955 46.09 12.99 37.85
C SER A 955 47.49 13.46 37.49
N SER A 956 47.78 14.76 37.66
CA SER A 956 49.09 15.37 37.39
C SER A 956 50.13 15.08 38.48
N PRO A 957 51.43 14.92 38.15
CA PRO A 957 52.46 15.83 38.67
C PRO A 957 53.68 16.01 37.70
N PRO A 958 54.77 16.70 38.09
CA PRO A 958 55.03 18.13 37.95
C PRO A 958 56.03 18.50 36.82
N THR A 959 56.12 19.80 36.56
CA THR A 959 56.99 20.53 35.60
C THR A 959 58.50 20.21 35.67
N THR A 960 59.18 20.13 34.51
CA THR A 960 60.53 20.71 34.22
C THR A 960 60.92 20.57 32.74
N GLY A 961 61.72 21.53 32.23
CA GLY A 961 62.03 21.81 30.83
C GLY A 961 63.10 20.93 30.13
N PRO A 962 63.55 21.33 28.91
CA PRO A 962 64.08 20.40 27.92
C PRO A 962 65.61 20.26 27.92
N ASN A 963 66.10 19.03 27.77
CA ASN A 963 67.28 18.67 26.96
C ASN A 963 67.41 17.14 26.82
N LYS A 964 67.56 16.65 25.57
CA LYS A 964 67.98 15.28 25.17
C LYS A 964 69.47 15.04 25.54
N PRO A 965 70.05 13.81 25.50
CA PRO A 965 69.69 12.60 24.71
C PRO A 965 69.88 11.21 25.39
N ALA A 966 69.55 10.15 24.64
CA ALA A 966 70.06 8.75 24.66
C ALA A 966 69.03 7.62 24.91
N THR A 967 68.99 6.68 23.97
CA THR A 967 68.40 5.31 24.01
C THR A 967 69.30 4.35 24.83
N PRO A 968 68.98 3.04 25.03
CA PRO A 968 67.70 2.30 25.13
C PRO A 968 67.63 1.38 26.39
N SER A 969 66.45 1.03 26.92
CA SER A 969 66.18 -0.31 27.51
C SER A 969 64.78 -0.47 28.12
N THR A 970 64.26 -1.69 27.93
CA THR A 970 63.37 -2.49 28.81
C THR A 970 61.89 -2.08 29.04
N THR A 971 61.02 -2.84 28.36
CA THR A 971 59.81 -3.54 28.86
C THR A 971 58.70 -2.74 29.57
N PRO A 972 57.47 -2.65 29.02
CA PRO A 972 56.29 -2.18 29.76
C PRO A 972 55.54 -3.33 30.48
N PRO A 973 54.87 -3.05 31.62
CA PRO A 973 54.09 -4.00 32.42
C PRO A 973 52.68 -4.28 31.83
N PRO A 974 51.96 -5.32 32.28
CA PRO A 974 50.71 -5.78 31.65
C PRO A 974 49.49 -4.91 32.01
N PRO A 975 48.46 -4.81 31.14
CA PRO A 975 47.23 -4.05 31.42
C PRO A 975 46.23 -4.84 32.28
N LYS A 976 45.54 -4.14 33.19
CA LYS A 976 44.40 -4.63 33.99
C LYS A 976 43.08 -4.57 33.18
N PRO A 977 42.09 -5.44 33.46
CA PRO A 977 40.82 -5.47 32.72
C PRO A 977 39.84 -4.40 33.21
N SER A 978 39.27 -3.60 32.30
CA SER A 978 38.24 -2.58 32.58
C SER A 978 36.84 -3.11 32.25
N THR A 979 35.93 -3.08 33.22
CA THR A 979 34.48 -3.28 33.02
C THR A 979 33.82 -2.01 32.47
N ASN A 980 33.11 -2.12 31.34
CA ASN A 980 32.36 -1.02 30.74
C ASN A 980 30.93 -0.92 31.31
N THR A 981 30.55 0.27 31.75
CA THR A 981 29.19 0.66 32.17
C THR A 981 28.62 1.70 31.20
N ALA A 982 27.41 1.47 30.68
CA ALA A 982 26.58 2.52 30.09
C ALA A 982 25.08 2.13 30.12
N SER A 983 24.24 3.04 30.64
CA SER A 983 22.78 3.05 30.49
C SER A 983 22.40 4.04 29.37
N PRO A 984 21.28 3.83 28.63
CA PRO A 984 20.79 4.77 27.62
C PRO A 984 20.15 6.03 28.25
N PRO A 985 19.99 7.13 27.49
CA PRO A 985 19.53 8.41 28.04
C PRO A 985 18.03 8.42 28.34
N THR A 986 17.67 8.93 29.52
CA THR A 986 16.29 9.29 29.90
C THR A 986 16.06 10.79 29.66
N SER A 987 15.09 11.14 28.82
CA SER A 987 14.44 12.45 28.83
C SER A 987 12.91 12.29 28.84
N ASN A 988 12.28 12.95 29.80
CA ASN A 988 10.86 13.01 30.17
C ASN A 988 9.79 12.79 29.07
N SER A 989 8.85 11.87 29.31
CA SER A 989 7.41 11.98 28.96
C SER A 989 6.57 10.96 29.77
N ASP A 990 5.34 11.35 30.11
CA ASP A 990 4.36 10.72 31.03
C ASP A 990 3.61 9.48 30.42
N PRO A 991 2.73 8.76 31.16
CA PRO A 991 2.72 7.29 31.19
C PRO A 991 1.96 6.62 30.04
N THR A 992 2.56 5.62 29.41
CA THR A 992 1.92 4.70 28.47
C THR A 992 2.00 3.25 28.97
N THR A 993 0.90 2.53 28.78
CA THR A 993 0.63 1.16 29.23
C THR A 993 1.34 0.10 28.37
N PRO A 994 1.83 -1.02 28.94
CA PRO A 994 2.71 -1.97 28.24
C PRO A 994 1.96 -3.11 27.51
N SER A 995 2.45 -3.50 26.32
CA SER A 995 2.15 -4.78 25.64
C SER A 995 3.19 -5.87 26.03
N PRO A 996 2.85 -7.18 25.98
CA PRO A 996 3.57 -8.22 26.74
C PRO A 996 4.80 -8.81 26.00
N PRO A 997 5.92 -9.10 26.70
CA PRO A 997 7.09 -9.78 26.16
C PRO A 997 7.09 -11.31 26.39
N SER A 998 7.74 -12.06 25.48
CA SER A 998 8.00 -13.51 25.59
C SER A 998 9.09 -13.85 26.63
N PRO A 999 9.15 -15.11 27.15
CA PRO A 999 9.57 -15.36 28.51
C PRO A 999 11.05 -15.74 28.62
N THR A 1000 11.90 -14.75 28.92
CA THR A 1000 13.15 -14.98 29.66
C THR A 1000 13.30 -14.09 30.90
N THR A 1001 12.38 -13.16 31.11
CA THR A 1001 12.26 -12.35 32.32
C THR A 1001 11.05 -12.83 33.13
N THR A 1002 11.32 -13.47 34.27
CA THR A 1002 10.30 -13.88 35.26
C THR A 1002 9.41 -12.71 35.68
N SER A 1003 8.10 -12.96 35.75
CA SER A 1003 7.02 -11.99 35.97
C SER A 1003 7.07 -11.21 37.30
N PRO A 1004 6.43 -10.04 37.35
CA PRO A 1004 5.76 -9.54 38.55
C PRO A 1004 4.24 -9.37 38.34
N THR A 1005 3.47 -9.83 39.32
CA THR A 1005 2.03 -9.57 39.52
C THR A 1005 1.77 -8.06 39.70
N PRO A 1006 0.68 -7.48 39.15
CA PRO A 1006 0.36 -6.05 39.33
C PRO A 1006 -0.18 -5.74 40.75
N PRO A 1007 -0.05 -4.48 41.24
CA PRO A 1007 -0.53 -4.07 42.57
C PRO A 1007 -2.06 -3.99 42.64
N PRO A 1008 -2.69 -4.14 43.82
CA PRO A 1008 -4.14 -4.08 43.97
C PRO A 1008 -4.66 -2.63 43.86
N PRO A 1009 -5.85 -2.39 43.27
CA PRO A 1009 -6.50 -1.09 43.30
C PRO A 1009 -7.07 -0.78 44.70
N PRO A 1010 -7.28 0.50 45.06
CA PRO A 1010 -7.72 0.87 46.40
C PRO A 1010 -9.20 0.53 46.65
N SER A 1011 -9.46 -0.18 47.77
CA SER A 1011 -10.72 -0.38 48.54
C SER A 1011 -11.72 -1.50 48.08
N PRO A 1012 -12.54 -2.08 49.00
CA PRO A 1012 -12.62 -3.55 49.17
C PRO A 1012 -13.86 -4.30 48.63
N SER A 1013 -13.60 -5.58 48.28
CA SER A 1013 -14.44 -6.82 48.37
C SER A 1013 -15.58 -7.09 47.36
N PRO A 1014 -15.97 -8.36 47.07
CA PRO A 1014 -15.36 -9.67 47.39
C PRO A 1014 -15.00 -10.56 46.15
N THR A 1015 -14.19 -11.58 46.44
CA THR A 1015 -13.44 -12.51 45.57
C THR A 1015 -14.28 -13.60 44.84
N PRO A 1016 -13.98 -13.95 43.56
CA PRO A 1016 -14.32 -15.25 42.97
C PRO A 1016 -13.09 -16.21 42.85
N PRO A 1017 -13.29 -17.54 42.72
CA PRO A 1017 -12.25 -18.56 42.93
C PRO A 1017 -11.26 -18.70 41.75
N PRO A 1018 -10.06 -19.29 41.97
CA PRO A 1018 -8.98 -19.30 40.99
C PRO A 1018 -9.20 -20.31 39.83
N PRO A 1019 -8.71 -20.02 38.61
CA PRO A 1019 -8.74 -20.93 37.48
C PRO A 1019 -7.66 -22.03 37.55
N PRO A 1020 -7.86 -23.20 36.90
CA PRO A 1020 -6.94 -24.35 36.97
C PRO A 1020 -5.71 -24.19 36.05
N ASN A 1021 -4.62 -24.87 36.42
CA ASN A 1021 -3.31 -24.86 35.74
C ASN A 1021 -3.36 -25.25 34.25
N PRO A 1022 -2.49 -24.67 33.38
CA PRO A 1022 -2.34 -25.09 32.00
C PRO A 1022 -1.47 -26.36 31.86
N PRO A 1023 -1.72 -27.24 30.87
CA PRO A 1023 -0.93 -28.44 30.58
C PRO A 1023 0.31 -28.12 29.70
N PRO A 1024 1.28 -29.06 29.55
CA PRO A 1024 2.58 -28.77 28.93
C PRO A 1024 2.64 -29.07 27.41
N HIS A 1025 3.54 -28.35 26.72
CA HIS A 1025 4.16 -28.57 25.40
C HIS A 1025 3.30 -28.54 24.10
N GLN A 1026 3.56 -27.53 23.23
CA GLN A 1026 3.29 -27.54 21.78
C GLN A 1026 4.34 -26.71 21.00
N PRO A 1027 4.67 -27.05 19.74
CA PRO A 1027 5.78 -26.47 18.94
C PRO A 1027 5.54 -25.05 18.37
N ARG A 1028 4.63 -24.26 18.98
CA ARG A 1028 4.10 -23.00 18.42
C ARG A 1028 5.02 -21.77 18.50
N GLN A 1029 6.14 -21.82 19.22
CA GLN A 1029 6.91 -20.60 19.54
C GLN A 1029 7.74 -20.01 18.38
N ASN A 1030 8.10 -20.79 17.36
CA ASN A 1030 8.97 -20.27 16.29
C ASN A 1030 8.23 -19.40 15.26
N HIS A 1031 6.91 -19.56 15.08
CA HIS A 1031 6.15 -18.79 14.08
C HIS A 1031 5.58 -17.47 14.62
N HIS A 1032 5.39 -17.33 15.93
CA HIS A 1032 4.89 -16.08 16.52
C HIS A 1032 5.90 -14.92 16.52
N HIS A 1033 7.20 -15.20 16.34
CA HIS A 1033 8.26 -14.18 16.30
C HIS A 1033 8.77 -13.84 14.89
N LEU A 1034 8.25 -14.52 13.86
CA LEU A 1034 8.59 -14.29 12.45
C LEU A 1034 7.50 -13.52 11.70
N ALA A 1035 6.46 -13.03 12.38
CA ALA A 1035 5.61 -11.99 11.82
C ALA A 1035 6.41 -10.69 11.83
N PRO A 1036 6.86 -10.18 10.65
CA PRO A 1036 7.53 -8.89 10.63
C PRO A 1036 6.55 -7.80 11.08
N PRO A 1037 7.02 -6.66 11.63
CA PRO A 1037 6.17 -5.46 11.69
C PRO A 1037 5.62 -5.20 10.28
N PRO A 1038 4.38 -4.69 10.11
CA PRO A 1038 3.72 -4.67 8.80
C PRO A 1038 4.59 -3.96 7.76
N LEU A 1039 5.26 -4.76 6.94
CA LEU A 1039 6.26 -4.31 5.97
C LEU A 1039 5.57 -3.61 4.82
N HIS A 1040 6.19 -2.54 4.34
CA HIS A 1040 5.96 -2.06 2.99
C HIS A 1040 6.37 -3.15 1.99
N PRO A 1041 5.67 -3.31 0.85
CA PRO A 1041 6.06 -4.27 -0.16
C PRO A 1041 7.48 -3.98 -0.67
N PRO A 1042 8.30 -5.00 -0.97
CA PRO A 1042 9.65 -4.80 -1.47
C PRO A 1042 9.65 -4.09 -2.83
N PRO A 1043 10.71 -3.30 -3.17
CA PRO A 1043 10.92 -2.85 -4.54
C PRO A 1043 11.16 -4.07 -5.45
N GLN A 1044 10.69 -3.97 -6.70
CA GLN A 1044 10.61 -5.01 -7.73
C GLN A 1044 11.70 -6.11 -7.70
N PRO A 1045 11.35 -7.39 -7.98
CA PRO A 1045 12.32 -8.47 -7.99
C PRO A 1045 13.25 -8.42 -9.22
N THR A 1046 14.54 -8.63 -8.99
CA THR A 1046 15.47 -9.16 -10.00
C THR A 1046 15.18 -10.65 -10.25
N PRO A 1047 15.47 -11.17 -11.46
CA PRO A 1047 14.99 -12.48 -11.88
C PRO A 1047 15.86 -13.60 -11.30
N HIS A 1048 15.35 -14.33 -10.31
CA HIS A 1048 15.83 -15.67 -9.97
C HIS A 1048 14.67 -16.68 -10.07
N PRO A 1049 14.94 -17.93 -10.47
CA PRO A 1049 13.92 -18.87 -10.90
C PRO A 1049 13.25 -19.52 -9.68
N HIS A 1050 12.16 -18.93 -9.23
CA HIS A 1050 11.16 -19.58 -8.37
C HIS A 1050 9.91 -19.89 -9.23
N PRO A 1051 9.06 -20.87 -8.83
CA PRO A 1051 7.97 -21.43 -9.64
C PRO A 1051 6.97 -20.34 -10.12
N PRO A 1052 6.10 -20.64 -11.11
CA PRO A 1052 5.24 -19.63 -11.75
C PRO A 1052 4.56 -18.73 -10.72
N ARG A 1053 4.64 -17.42 -10.96
CA ARG A 1053 4.10 -16.36 -10.11
C ARG A 1053 2.65 -16.71 -9.75
N PRO A 1054 2.27 -16.78 -8.47
CA PRO A 1054 0.90 -17.14 -8.09
C PRO A 1054 -0.08 -16.13 -8.70
N PRO A 1055 -1.23 -16.59 -9.24
CA PRO A 1055 -2.18 -15.73 -9.91
C PRO A 1055 -2.76 -14.69 -8.94
N HIS A 1056 -2.80 -13.43 -9.33
CA HIS A 1056 -3.51 -12.40 -8.57
C HIS A 1056 -5.01 -12.71 -8.55
N LEU A 1057 -5.57 -12.88 -7.36
CA LEU A 1057 -6.98 -13.22 -7.17
C LEU A 1057 -7.88 -11.97 -7.20
N PRO A 1058 -9.12 -12.09 -7.72
CA PRO A 1058 -10.11 -11.03 -7.62
C PRO A 1058 -10.70 -10.99 -6.20
N LEU A 1059 -9.96 -10.43 -5.25
CA LEU A 1059 -10.47 -10.24 -3.88
C LEU A 1059 -11.35 -8.98 -3.78
N PRO A 1060 -12.35 -8.94 -2.89
CA PRO A 1060 -13.23 -7.79 -2.72
C PRO A 1060 -12.43 -6.53 -2.33
N THR A 1061 -12.81 -5.41 -2.93
CA THR A 1061 -12.30 -4.08 -2.57
C THR A 1061 -12.79 -3.69 -1.18
N PRO A 1062 -11.94 -3.03 -0.36
CA PRO A 1062 -12.34 -2.43 0.91
C PRO A 1062 -13.61 -1.58 0.75
N PRO A 1063 -14.70 -1.90 1.49
CA PRO A 1063 -15.91 -1.12 1.43
C PRO A 1063 -15.63 0.30 1.89
N LEU A 1064 -15.91 1.26 1.00
CA LEU A 1064 -15.78 2.68 1.25
C LEU A 1064 -16.88 3.12 2.22
N LEU A 1065 -16.53 3.87 3.27
CA LEU A 1065 -17.46 4.34 4.30
C LEU A 1065 -18.22 5.58 3.82
N ALA A 1066 -19.00 5.39 2.77
CA ALA A 1066 -19.59 6.46 2.01
C ALA A 1066 -20.62 7.26 2.83
N ARG A 1067 -20.50 8.58 2.83
CA ARG A 1067 -21.48 9.51 3.43
C ARG A 1067 -22.25 10.23 2.35
N LYS A 1068 -23.48 10.62 2.65
CA LYS A 1068 -24.32 11.35 1.69
C LYS A 1068 -23.84 12.80 1.52
N HIS A 1069 -23.43 13.15 0.31
CA HIS A 1069 -23.05 14.50 -0.11
C HIS A 1069 -23.96 14.96 -1.27
N THR A 1070 -24.90 15.87 -0.98
CA THR A 1070 -25.79 16.45 -1.99
C THR A 1070 -26.06 17.92 -1.70
N ALA A 1071 -25.76 18.82 -2.64
CA ALA A 1071 -26.20 20.21 -2.56
C ALA A 1071 -27.74 20.26 -2.66
N ARG A 1072 -28.42 20.86 -1.67
CA ARG A 1072 -29.88 21.06 -1.68
C ARG A 1072 -30.21 22.50 -2.02
N CYS A 1073 -31.04 22.70 -3.04
CA CYS A 1073 -31.60 24.00 -3.34
C CYS A 1073 -32.62 24.39 -2.25
N ARG A 1074 -32.43 25.52 -1.56
CA ARG A 1074 -33.50 26.09 -0.74
C ARG A 1074 -34.51 26.73 -1.69
N GLN A 1075 -35.61 26.02 -2.00
CA GLN A 1075 -36.76 26.68 -2.60
C GLN A 1075 -37.24 27.78 -1.63
N ARG A 1076 -36.97 29.04 -1.94
CA ARG A 1076 -37.73 30.15 -1.37
C ARG A 1076 -39.13 30.06 -1.94
N VAL A 1077 -40.06 29.49 -1.18
CA VAL A 1077 -41.48 29.70 -1.39
C VAL A 1077 -41.73 31.20 -1.23
N SER A 1078 -41.72 31.94 -2.35
CA SER A 1078 -42.12 33.33 -2.40
C SER A 1078 -43.64 33.40 -2.44
N SER A 1079 -44.31 33.06 -1.34
CA SER A 1079 -45.67 33.52 -1.09
C SER A 1079 -45.62 35.00 -0.69
N ARG A 1080 -45.36 35.88 -1.67
CA ARG A 1080 -45.61 37.32 -1.55
C ARG A 1080 -46.82 37.67 -2.41
N THR A 1081 -48.00 37.32 -1.92
CA THR A 1081 -49.22 38.06 -2.22
C THR A 1081 -49.01 39.50 -1.73
N ARG A 1082 -48.74 40.42 -2.65
CA ARG A 1082 -48.83 41.86 -2.38
C ARG A 1082 -50.30 42.18 -2.09
N PRO A 1083 -50.67 42.84 -0.97
CA PRO A 1083 -51.99 43.42 -0.85
C PRO A 1083 -52.10 44.62 -1.80
N HIS A 1084 -53.15 44.63 -2.62
CA HIS A 1084 -53.54 45.75 -3.46
C HIS A 1084 -53.63 47.05 -2.65
N ARG A 1085 -53.00 48.11 -3.16
CA ARG A 1085 -53.25 49.50 -2.73
C ARG A 1085 -54.67 49.89 -3.13
N THR A 1086 -55.51 50.19 -2.15
CA THR A 1086 -56.79 50.89 -2.31
C THR A 1086 -56.57 52.38 -2.62
N PRO A 1087 -57.33 52.99 -3.54
CA PRO A 1087 -57.26 54.43 -3.84
C PRO A 1087 -58.13 55.27 -2.88
N PRO A 1088 -58.00 56.61 -2.84
CA PRO A 1088 -58.59 57.43 -1.79
C PRO A 1088 -60.06 57.75 -2.06
N THR A 1089 -60.94 57.36 -1.15
CA THR A 1089 -62.34 57.82 -1.11
C THR A 1089 -62.45 59.16 -0.37
N ARG A 1090 -62.87 60.21 -1.10
CA ARG A 1090 -63.53 61.40 -0.54
C ARG A 1090 -65.04 61.14 -0.47
N ARG A 1091 -65.64 61.60 0.64
CA ARG A 1091 -67.07 61.72 1.03
C ARG A 1091 -68.03 61.82 -0.18
N HIS A 1092 -69.23 61.21 -0.20
CA HIS A 1092 -70.41 61.57 0.59
C HIS A 1092 -71.57 60.62 0.26
N ILE A 1093 -72.28 60.17 1.32
CA ILE A 1093 -73.74 60.00 1.49
C ILE A 1093 -74.62 59.78 0.23
N GLY A 1094 -75.39 58.68 0.23
CA GLY A 1094 -76.65 58.60 -0.52
C GLY A 1094 -77.15 57.19 -0.83
N THR A 1095 -77.93 56.64 0.11
CA THR A 1095 -79.10 55.75 -0.04
C THR A 1095 -79.42 55.10 -1.40
N GLY A 1096 -79.77 53.80 -1.35
CA GLY A 1096 -80.91 53.25 -2.10
C GLY A 1096 -80.63 52.01 -2.95
N ASP A 1097 -81.18 50.89 -2.47
CA ASP A 1097 -81.49 49.60 -3.11
C ASP A 1097 -80.36 48.65 -3.58
#